data_AF-S7PVZ9-F1
#
_entry.id   AF-S7PVZ9-F1
#
_cell.length_a   1.000
_cell.length_b   1.000
_cell.length_c   1.000
_cell.angle_alpha   90.00
_cell.angle_beta   90.00
_cell.angle_gamma   90.00
#
_symmetry.space_group_name_H-M   'P 1'
#
loop_
_entity.id
_entity.type
_entity.pdbx_description
1 polymer ?
#
loop_
_entity_poly.entity_id
_entity_poly.type
_entity_poly.pdbx_seq_one_letter_code
_entity_poly.pdbx_strand_id
1 'polypeptide(L)'
;MLISPLSLLALWLATASETSAQSAGSIVEVGDTLVSAMMMFLGNEEKVYIIDKVEGNAAQIDGHPASASVWDINSRTATTMNLVTNAFCASGMHLPNGSYATFGGNGAIGPGGNIGSQRNAAGSGAYDETYQDYDGTKAIRVINPCTSSDNFASADCQWFDNPAVLSMQKQRWYSAAEAMGDGTVVLIGGFVNGGYINRNYPNTDPAYEGGAAEPTYEFYPSNGKEPQVMQFMIKTSGLNAYAHTFMMPSGKMFVQANISTMLWDPNTNTETPLPDMPGNVVRVYPASGATAMLPLTPANNWNPTIIFCGGSDMNDEQWGNYSFPNINTWDYPASKDCQRITPEPEDGSSPVYEQDDDMPEGRTMGQFIALPNGKMLVVNGGLNGTAGYSTATTETPNYSDMPYGMSLAAGPVLTPAIYDPTAPKGSRWSRDGLGSSTIPRLYHSSAILLPDASVMIAGSNPNVDVNLSTVFPTTYKAEIFYPPYFSASTRPSPSGIPKTISYGGDYFDITIPASSYSGSANDAADNTTVMLMRPGWTTHAMNMGQRALQLNNTYTVNSDGSIVLHTAQAPPNANLFQPGPALVFVVVNGIPSNGTMVTVGNGQIGTQPTSAASSLPANVRLDSAKGTGSGSSGSGDKDSSGSSTHTGAIIGGIVAAIAVVGVIGALFGICMARRRRAARAGNTSAAYAMSSTGASMPMGHAGVRTSDSSAFMPLKQDNSSMAWGNQSNVSLADPHYRDEMSPGYSGGGYGHQQPSGEYDPYYQRR
;
A
#
# COMPACT_ATOMS: atom_id res chain seq x y z
N MET A 1 75.86 1.64 -11.31
CA MET A 1 75.52 1.00 -10.01
C MET A 1 74.25 1.70 -9.53
N LEU A 2 73.07 1.12 -9.81
CA LEU A 2 72.27 0.29 -8.87
C LEU A 2 71.53 1.22 -7.87
N ILE A 3 70.19 1.38 -7.81
CA ILE A 3 69.05 0.45 -7.94
C ILE A 3 67.73 1.23 -8.20
N SER A 4 66.77 0.61 -8.90
CA SER A 4 65.39 1.04 -9.17
C SER A 4 64.49 1.26 -7.93
N PRO A 5 63.41 2.06 -8.01
CA PRO A 5 62.37 2.09 -7.00
C PRO A 5 61.41 0.91 -7.15
N LEU A 6 61.14 0.22 -6.05
CA LEU A 6 60.14 -0.84 -5.95
C LEU A 6 58.72 -0.29 -6.16
N SER A 7 57.94 -1.09 -6.89
CA SER A 7 56.52 -0.97 -7.15
C SER A 7 55.69 -0.90 -5.87
N LEU A 8 54.93 0.19 -5.69
CA LEU A 8 53.79 0.25 -4.79
C LEU A 8 52.58 -0.37 -5.52
N LEU A 9 52.45 -1.70 -5.40
CA LEU A 9 51.20 -2.40 -5.66
C LEU A 9 50.31 -2.16 -4.41
N ALA A 10 49.54 -1.07 -4.43
CA ALA A 10 48.55 -0.81 -3.39
C ALA A 10 47.38 -1.78 -3.58
N LEU A 11 47.15 -2.59 -2.55
CA LEU A 11 46.05 -3.52 -2.42
C LEU A 11 44.71 -2.81 -2.65
N TRP A 12 44.05 -3.11 -3.77
CA TRP A 12 42.61 -3.04 -3.84
C TRP A 12 42.05 -4.28 -3.16
N LEU A 13 41.78 -4.17 -1.86
CA LEU A 13 40.84 -5.05 -1.19
C LEU A 13 39.46 -4.71 -1.73
N ALA A 14 39.04 -5.45 -2.76
CA ALA A 14 37.63 -5.58 -3.07
C ALA A 14 36.95 -6.12 -1.81
N THR A 15 36.17 -5.28 -1.14
CA THR A 15 35.11 -5.74 -0.25
C THR A 15 34.09 -6.43 -1.15
N ALA A 16 34.35 -7.69 -1.47
CA ALA A 16 33.29 -8.58 -1.89
C ALA A 16 32.32 -8.64 -0.70
N SER A 17 31.22 -7.90 -0.80
CA SER A 17 30.06 -8.14 0.05
C SER A 17 29.79 -9.63 -0.04
N GLU A 18 29.98 -10.36 1.06
CA GLU A 18 29.60 -11.76 1.12
C GLU A 18 28.11 -11.81 0.83
N THR A 19 27.74 -12.15 -0.41
CA THR A 19 26.38 -12.50 -0.78
C THR A 19 26.07 -13.82 -0.10
N SER A 20 25.77 -13.75 1.20
CA SER A 20 25.16 -14.86 1.91
C SER A 20 23.92 -15.25 1.11
N ALA A 21 23.85 -16.50 0.66
CA ALA A 21 22.63 -17.05 0.08
C ALA A 21 21.51 -16.80 1.09
N GLN A 22 20.56 -15.92 0.72
CA GLN A 22 19.57 -15.43 1.68
C GLN A 22 18.62 -16.56 2.04
N SER A 23 18.39 -16.76 3.33
CA SER A 23 17.62 -17.90 3.81
C SER A 23 16.15 -17.75 3.42
N ALA A 24 15.57 -18.78 2.81
CA ALA A 24 14.17 -18.76 2.43
C ALA A 24 13.25 -18.60 3.65
N GLY A 25 12.20 -17.80 3.49
CA GLY A 25 11.28 -17.43 4.57
C GLY A 25 11.85 -16.41 5.56
N SER A 26 13.07 -15.91 5.39
CA SER A 26 13.67 -14.94 6.31
C SER A 26 13.23 -13.49 6.04
N ILE A 27 13.32 -12.66 7.08
CA ILE A 27 13.22 -11.21 7.02
C ILE A 27 14.57 -10.65 7.46
N VAL A 28 15.17 -9.78 6.65
CA VAL A 28 16.52 -9.25 6.86
C VAL A 28 16.49 -7.74 6.79
N GLU A 29 17.06 -7.04 7.78
CA GLU A 29 17.28 -5.58 7.71
C GLU A 29 18.29 -5.26 6.61
N VAL A 30 17.95 -4.36 5.69
CA VAL A 30 18.73 -4.09 4.47
C VAL A 30 19.21 -2.66 4.32
N GLY A 31 19.05 -1.81 5.34
CA GLY A 31 19.55 -0.44 5.33
C GLY A 31 18.48 0.57 5.74
N ASP A 32 18.72 1.83 5.35
CA ASP A 32 17.94 2.99 5.78
C ASP A 32 17.31 3.69 4.56
N THR A 33 16.05 4.12 4.70
CA THR A 33 15.28 4.81 3.66
C THR A 33 15.41 6.33 3.71
N LEU A 34 16.16 6.87 4.68
CA LEU A 34 16.39 8.29 5.01
C LEU A 34 15.17 9.09 5.48
N VAL A 35 13.98 8.68 5.04
CA VAL A 35 12.68 9.19 5.44
C VAL A 35 11.77 8.00 5.77
N SER A 36 10.73 8.18 6.58
CA SER A 36 9.82 7.07 6.90
C SER A 36 9.05 6.66 5.66
N ALA A 37 9.05 5.36 5.35
CA ALA A 37 8.42 4.83 4.14
C ALA A 37 6.90 4.71 4.28
N MET A 38 6.24 5.84 4.49
CA MET A 38 4.80 5.95 4.60
C MET A 38 4.11 5.66 3.26
N MET A 39 4.74 6.03 2.14
CA MET A 39 4.34 5.59 0.80
C MET A 39 5.53 5.03 0.04
N MET A 40 5.29 4.02 -0.79
CA MET A 40 6.29 3.51 -1.73
C MET A 40 5.68 3.09 -3.07
N PHE A 41 6.48 3.16 -4.12
CA PHE A 41 6.20 2.49 -5.39
C PHE A 41 7.49 2.03 -6.05
N LEU A 42 7.40 0.96 -6.84
CA LEU A 42 8.51 0.45 -7.64
C LEU A 42 8.56 1.25 -8.96
N GLY A 43 9.60 2.07 -9.14
CA GLY A 43 9.70 2.91 -10.33
C GLY A 43 10.20 2.16 -11.56
N ASN A 44 11.17 1.26 -11.38
CA ASN A 44 11.77 0.43 -12.42
C ASN A 44 12.45 -0.80 -11.79
N GLU A 45 13.30 -1.51 -12.54
CA GLU A 45 14.01 -2.70 -12.06
C GLU A 45 15.10 -2.40 -11.01
N GLU A 46 15.40 -1.13 -10.76
CA GLU A 46 16.53 -0.69 -9.93
C GLU A 46 16.13 0.17 -8.74
N LYS A 47 14.98 0.86 -8.81
CA LYS A 47 14.62 1.94 -7.87
C LYS A 47 13.24 1.75 -7.24
N VAL A 48 13.20 1.91 -5.93
CA VAL A 48 11.97 2.10 -5.15
C VAL A 48 11.92 3.56 -4.72
N TYR A 49 10.82 4.25 -5.00
CA TYR A 49 10.60 5.62 -4.57
C TYR A 49 9.83 5.63 -3.27
N ILE A 50 10.23 6.51 -2.36
CA ILE A 50 9.73 6.57 -0.99
C ILE A 50 9.29 8.00 -0.71
N ILE A 51 8.08 8.13 -0.19
CA ILE A 51 7.49 9.40 0.21
C ILE A 51 7.06 9.28 1.66
N ASP A 52 7.42 10.31 2.42
CA ASP A 52 7.06 10.49 3.81
C ASP A 52 6.10 11.68 3.93
N LYS A 53 5.58 11.89 5.13
CA LYS A 53 5.04 13.19 5.50
C LYS A 53 6.19 14.17 5.72
N VAL A 54 5.86 15.45 5.71
CA VAL A 54 6.80 16.46 6.19
C VAL A 54 6.89 16.32 7.71
N GLU A 55 8.11 16.21 8.22
CA GLU A 55 8.43 16.11 9.64
C GLU A 55 9.93 16.38 9.85
N GLY A 56 10.39 16.39 11.11
CA GLY A 56 11.76 16.69 11.51
C GLY A 56 12.78 15.60 11.19
N ASN A 57 12.73 15.02 9.98
CA ASN A 57 13.65 14.00 9.51
C ASN A 57 15.11 14.48 9.60
N ALA A 58 16.00 13.59 10.04
CA ALA A 58 17.42 13.91 10.19
C ALA A 58 18.12 14.13 8.85
N ALA A 59 17.71 13.39 7.81
CA ALA A 59 18.17 13.61 6.46
C ALA A 59 17.72 14.99 5.97
N GLN A 60 18.63 15.74 5.35
CA GLN A 60 18.38 17.10 4.88
C GLN A 60 18.50 17.17 3.36
N ILE A 61 17.71 18.04 2.75
CA ILE A 61 17.82 18.43 1.35
C ILE A 61 17.58 19.94 1.25
N ASP A 62 18.42 20.65 0.49
CA ASP A 62 18.31 22.09 0.26
C ASP A 62 18.13 22.96 1.55
N GLY A 63 18.64 22.48 2.68
CA GLY A 63 18.59 23.19 3.96
C GLY A 63 17.34 22.96 4.80
N HIS A 64 16.49 21.99 4.45
CA HIS A 64 15.35 21.57 5.25
C HIS A 64 15.28 20.02 5.37
N PRO A 65 14.48 19.48 6.32
CA PRO A 65 14.25 18.04 6.42
C PRO A 65 13.70 17.43 5.13
N ALA A 66 14.26 16.30 4.72
CA ALA A 66 13.78 15.56 3.56
C ALA A 66 12.45 14.85 3.87
N SER A 67 11.53 14.86 2.90
CA SER A 67 10.24 14.16 2.94
C SER A 67 10.10 13.12 1.82
N ALA A 68 11.12 12.95 0.98
CA ALA A 68 11.15 11.93 -0.05
C ALA A 68 12.57 11.39 -0.26
N SER A 69 12.66 10.15 -0.74
CA SER A 69 13.91 9.54 -1.15
C SER A 69 13.69 8.52 -2.28
N VAL A 70 14.78 8.15 -2.95
CA VAL A 70 14.85 7.02 -3.87
C VAL A 70 15.84 6.01 -3.32
N TRP A 71 15.38 4.77 -3.18
CA TRP A 71 16.17 3.63 -2.69
C TRP A 71 16.61 2.75 -3.86
N ASP A 72 17.91 2.53 -3.96
CA ASP A 72 18.54 1.69 -4.97
C ASP A 72 18.60 0.23 -4.50
N ILE A 73 17.99 -0.67 -5.28
CA ILE A 73 17.81 -2.08 -4.93
C ILE A 73 19.14 -2.83 -4.81
N ASN A 74 20.10 -2.51 -5.69
CA ASN A 74 21.36 -3.23 -5.79
C ASN A 74 22.32 -2.87 -4.65
N SER A 75 22.54 -1.57 -4.45
CA SER A 75 23.42 -1.03 -3.42
C SER A 75 22.77 -0.98 -2.04
N ARG A 76 21.43 -1.04 -1.98
CA ARG A 76 20.63 -0.91 -0.76
C ARG A 76 20.80 0.43 -0.06
N THR A 77 20.98 1.48 -0.84
CA THR A 77 21.18 2.85 -0.36
C THR A 77 20.08 3.78 -0.83
N ALA A 78 19.68 4.74 0.01
CA ALA A 78 18.73 5.78 -0.37
C ALA A 78 19.44 7.11 -0.66
N THR A 79 18.84 7.91 -1.54
CA THR A 79 19.22 9.30 -1.82
C THR A 79 17.98 10.18 -1.62
N THR A 80 18.12 11.29 -0.90
CA THR A 80 17.01 12.22 -0.68
C THR A 80 16.54 12.85 -1.99
N MET A 81 15.25 13.10 -2.08
CA MET A 81 14.62 13.80 -3.20
C MET A 81 13.81 14.97 -2.67
N ASN A 82 13.74 16.04 -3.46
CA ASN A 82 12.97 17.21 -3.05
C ASN A 82 11.50 17.00 -3.40
N LEU A 83 10.62 17.28 -2.43
CA LEU A 83 9.17 17.25 -2.57
C LEU A 83 8.65 18.51 -1.87
N VAL A 84 8.06 19.41 -2.65
CA VAL A 84 7.83 20.80 -2.25
C VAL A 84 6.59 20.93 -1.37
N THR A 85 5.55 20.18 -1.69
CA THR A 85 4.25 20.25 -1.00
C THR A 85 4.03 19.02 -0.14
N ASN A 86 3.32 19.18 0.98
CA ASN A 86 3.16 18.12 1.97
C ASN A 86 2.28 16.96 1.46
N ALA A 87 2.92 15.81 1.17
CA ALA A 87 2.25 14.63 0.63
C ALA A 87 1.57 13.75 1.69
N PHE A 88 1.56 14.15 2.97
CA PHE A 88 0.95 13.36 4.03
C PHE A 88 -0.49 12.99 3.68
N CYS A 89 -0.77 11.69 3.59
CA CYS A 89 -2.09 11.14 3.29
C CYS A 89 -2.61 11.35 1.86
N ALA A 90 -1.74 11.72 0.93
CA ALA A 90 -2.03 11.63 -0.50
C ALA A 90 -2.34 10.18 -0.93
N SER A 91 -3.04 10.04 -2.06
CA SER A 91 -3.09 8.78 -2.81
C SER A 91 -2.05 8.79 -3.93
N GLY A 92 -1.86 7.67 -4.62
CA GLY A 92 -1.01 7.66 -5.80
C GLY A 92 -1.29 6.51 -6.74
N MET A 93 -0.83 6.67 -7.98
CA MET A 93 -1.10 5.75 -9.07
C MET A 93 -0.03 5.83 -10.16
N HIS A 94 0.18 4.70 -10.84
CA HIS A 94 0.96 4.64 -12.07
C HIS A 94 0.20 5.30 -13.23
N LEU A 95 0.93 5.77 -14.24
CA LEU A 95 0.36 6.32 -15.47
C LEU A 95 0.78 5.48 -16.69
N PRO A 96 0.05 5.55 -17.82
CA PRO A 96 0.32 4.72 -19.00
C PRO A 96 1.76 4.82 -19.52
N ASN A 97 2.34 6.02 -19.46
CA ASN A 97 3.68 6.31 -19.97
C ASN A 97 4.83 5.81 -19.07
N GLY A 98 4.53 5.13 -17.95
CA GLY A 98 5.55 4.67 -16.99
C GLY A 98 5.86 5.66 -15.86
N SER A 99 5.33 6.88 -15.94
CA SER A 99 5.43 7.84 -14.83
C SER A 99 4.47 7.48 -13.70
N TYR A 100 4.68 8.10 -12.54
CA TYR A 100 3.85 7.93 -11.36
C TYR A 100 3.38 9.29 -10.86
N ALA A 101 2.16 9.33 -10.31
CA ALA A 101 1.58 10.52 -9.75
C ALA A 101 1.03 10.28 -8.33
N THR A 102 1.15 11.30 -7.48
CA THR A 102 0.51 11.36 -6.16
C THR A 102 -0.41 12.57 -6.05
N PHE A 103 -1.54 12.39 -5.39
CA PHE A 103 -2.70 13.29 -5.43
C PHE A 103 -3.12 13.68 -4.01
N GLY A 104 -3.15 14.99 -3.76
CA GLY A 104 -3.55 15.56 -2.49
C GLY A 104 -2.45 15.50 -1.43
N GLY A 105 -2.88 15.51 -0.18
CA GLY A 105 -1.99 15.55 0.97
C GLY A 105 -2.52 16.45 2.06
N ASN A 106 -1.61 17.00 2.87
CA ASN A 106 -1.92 17.89 3.97
C ASN A 106 -1.57 19.35 3.63
N GLY A 107 -2.15 20.30 4.36
CA GLY A 107 -1.60 21.65 4.45
C GLY A 107 -0.18 21.63 5.03
N ALA A 108 0.54 22.73 4.85
CA ALA A 108 1.89 22.88 5.37
C ALA A 108 1.92 22.74 6.91
N ILE A 109 2.95 22.08 7.44
CA ILE A 109 3.12 21.86 8.89
C ILE A 109 4.52 22.24 9.35
N GLY A 110 4.61 22.71 10.59
CA GLY A 110 5.87 22.96 11.29
C GLY A 110 6.15 21.93 12.40
N PRO A 111 7.23 22.14 13.17
CA PRO A 111 7.65 21.21 14.22
C PRO A 111 6.54 20.81 15.20
N GLY A 112 6.45 19.52 15.51
CA GLY A 112 5.40 18.93 16.32
C GLY A 112 4.07 18.71 15.57
N GLY A 113 4.06 18.85 14.25
CA GLY A 113 2.84 18.80 13.42
C GLY A 113 1.95 20.02 13.59
N ASN A 114 2.51 21.14 14.06
CA ASN A 114 1.77 22.40 14.18
C ASN A 114 1.38 22.91 12.79
N ILE A 115 0.29 23.68 12.71
CA ILE A 115 -0.07 24.38 11.47
C ILE A 115 1.10 25.29 11.06
N GLY A 116 1.49 25.24 9.79
CA GLY A 116 2.64 25.98 9.28
C GLY A 116 2.62 27.47 9.59
N SER A 117 3.81 28.08 9.59
CA SER A 117 4.06 29.50 9.90
C SER A 117 3.12 30.50 9.20
N GLN A 118 2.60 30.15 8.02
CA GLN A 118 1.61 30.93 7.28
C GLN A 118 0.36 30.09 7.04
N ARG A 119 -0.81 30.69 7.30
CA ARG A 119 -2.11 30.05 7.04
C ARG A 119 -2.72 30.48 5.72
N ASN A 120 -3.40 29.56 5.06
CA ASN A 120 -4.24 29.85 3.90
C ASN A 120 -5.63 30.37 4.35
N ALA A 121 -6.45 30.80 3.39
CA ALA A 121 -7.79 31.32 3.66
C ALA A 121 -8.74 30.27 4.29
N ALA A 122 -8.44 28.98 4.15
CA ALA A 122 -9.17 27.88 4.76
C ALA A 122 -8.67 27.55 6.18
N GLY A 123 -7.72 28.32 6.73
CA GLY A 123 -7.19 28.14 8.08
C GLY A 123 -6.17 27.01 8.25
N SER A 124 -5.86 26.27 7.18
CA SER A 124 -4.79 25.27 7.09
C SER A 124 -3.44 25.93 6.77
N GLY A 125 -2.33 25.20 6.87
CA GLY A 125 -1.02 25.76 6.55
C GLY A 125 -0.85 25.99 5.05
N ALA A 126 -0.52 27.22 4.67
CA ALA A 126 -0.07 27.58 3.32
C ALA A 126 1.41 27.28 3.11
N TYR A 127 2.23 27.58 4.14
CA TYR A 127 3.69 27.43 4.11
C TYR A 127 4.25 27.34 5.55
N ASP A 128 5.30 26.56 5.75
CA ASP A 128 6.11 26.56 6.97
C ASP A 128 7.56 27.00 6.73
N GLU A 129 8.10 27.86 7.59
CA GLU A 129 9.47 28.37 7.45
C GLU A 129 10.56 27.40 7.92
N THR A 130 10.24 26.46 8.82
CA THR A 130 11.22 25.53 9.39
C THR A 130 11.38 24.32 8.49
N TYR A 131 10.26 23.72 8.09
CA TYR A 131 10.25 22.56 7.21
C TYR A 131 10.22 22.92 5.73
N GLN A 132 10.03 24.20 5.40
CA GLN A 132 9.99 24.73 4.04
C GLN A 132 8.98 24.01 3.13
N ASP A 133 7.89 23.51 3.73
CA ASP A 133 6.83 22.83 2.99
C ASP A 133 5.69 23.77 2.61
N TYR A 134 4.98 23.38 1.56
CA TYR A 134 3.81 24.08 1.06
C TYR A 134 2.54 23.22 1.18
N ASP A 135 1.39 23.88 1.11
CA ASP A 135 0.08 23.24 1.09
C ASP A 135 -0.03 22.19 -0.03
N GLY A 136 -0.16 20.93 0.37
CA GLY A 136 -0.32 19.77 -0.50
C GLY A 136 -1.77 19.35 -0.73
N THR A 137 -2.77 19.98 -0.09
CA THR A 137 -4.17 19.50 -0.12
C THR A 137 -4.77 19.37 -1.52
N LYS A 138 -4.28 20.17 -2.49
CA LYS A 138 -4.67 20.08 -3.92
C LYS A 138 -3.52 19.67 -4.85
N ALA A 139 -2.36 19.35 -4.32
CA ALA A 139 -1.18 19.11 -5.14
C ALA A 139 -1.33 17.85 -5.99
N ILE A 140 -0.78 17.90 -7.20
CA ILE A 140 -0.51 16.74 -8.02
C ILE A 140 0.98 16.74 -8.28
N ARG A 141 1.65 15.67 -7.86
CA ARG A 141 3.11 15.53 -8.00
C ARG A 141 3.38 14.38 -8.94
N VAL A 142 4.20 14.61 -9.95
CA VAL A 142 4.48 13.61 -11.01
C VAL A 142 5.98 13.36 -11.08
N ILE A 143 6.37 12.11 -11.26
CA ILE A 143 7.77 11.73 -11.46
C ILE A 143 7.90 10.71 -12.58
N ASN A 144 8.95 10.88 -13.37
CA ASN A 144 9.42 9.86 -14.31
C ASN A 144 10.52 9.06 -13.62
N PRO A 145 10.30 7.77 -13.32
CA PRO A 145 11.33 6.96 -12.70
C PRO A 145 12.60 6.87 -13.54
N CYS A 146 13.73 7.25 -12.95
CA CYS A 146 15.04 7.20 -13.59
C CYS A 146 15.82 5.95 -13.18
N THR A 147 16.64 5.45 -14.09
CA THR A 147 17.58 4.35 -13.87
C THR A 147 18.93 4.89 -13.44
N SER A 148 19.81 4.01 -12.95
CA SER A 148 21.19 4.37 -12.56
C SER A 148 22.04 4.88 -13.73
N SER A 149 21.59 4.69 -14.98
CA SER A 149 22.23 5.23 -16.17
C SER A 149 21.84 6.68 -16.47
N ASP A 150 20.76 7.18 -15.85
CA ASP A 150 20.24 8.52 -16.05
C ASP A 150 20.90 9.53 -15.09
N ASN A 151 20.82 10.82 -15.46
CA ASN A 151 21.28 11.90 -14.59
C ASN A 151 20.18 12.27 -13.57
N PHE A 152 20.29 11.74 -12.35
CA PHE A 152 19.37 12.05 -11.25
C PHE A 152 19.31 13.52 -10.87
N ALA A 153 20.33 14.34 -11.18
CA ALA A 153 20.28 15.78 -10.95
C ALA A 153 19.49 16.54 -12.03
N SER A 154 19.07 15.87 -13.11
CA SER A 154 18.24 16.49 -14.14
C SER A 154 16.80 16.68 -13.65
N ALA A 155 16.13 17.73 -14.15
CA ALA A 155 14.73 17.99 -13.80
C ALA A 155 13.79 16.83 -14.18
N ASP A 156 14.13 16.05 -15.22
CA ASP A 156 13.33 14.91 -15.68
C ASP A 156 13.33 13.75 -14.68
N CYS A 157 14.35 13.67 -13.81
CA CYS A 157 14.48 12.68 -12.74
C CYS A 157 14.04 13.19 -11.36
N GLN A 158 13.49 14.41 -11.29
CA GLN A 158 12.98 15.01 -10.06
C GLN A 158 11.45 15.02 -10.07
N TRP A 159 10.85 15.21 -8.89
CA TRP A 159 9.43 15.43 -8.79
C TRP A 159 9.04 16.76 -9.45
N PHE A 160 8.08 16.69 -10.37
CA PHE A 160 7.30 17.85 -10.75
C PHE A 160 6.24 18.10 -9.68
N ASP A 161 6.43 19.14 -8.88
CA ASP A 161 5.54 19.53 -7.78
C ASP A 161 5.29 21.04 -7.83
N ASN A 162 4.26 21.44 -8.56
CA ASN A 162 3.87 22.84 -8.69
C ASN A 162 2.34 22.97 -8.80
N PRO A 163 1.64 23.17 -7.67
CA PRO A 163 0.19 23.31 -7.63
C PRO A 163 -0.36 24.52 -8.40
N ALA A 164 0.47 25.51 -8.73
CA ALA A 164 0.03 26.64 -9.57
C ALA A 164 -0.12 26.27 -11.04
N VAL A 165 0.49 25.16 -11.47
CA VAL A 165 0.44 24.65 -12.85
C VAL A 165 -0.43 23.40 -12.94
N LEU A 166 -0.33 22.49 -11.96
CA LEU A 166 -1.04 21.22 -11.94
C LEU A 166 -1.64 20.96 -10.56
N SER A 167 -2.96 20.99 -10.46
CA SER A 167 -3.67 20.78 -9.20
C SER A 167 -4.97 20.00 -9.40
N MET A 168 -5.42 19.34 -8.34
CA MET A 168 -6.77 18.81 -8.23
C MET A 168 -7.80 19.95 -8.13
N GLN A 169 -9.05 19.63 -8.44
CA GLN A 169 -10.17 20.55 -8.29
C GLN A 169 -10.57 20.68 -6.81
N LYS A 170 -10.58 19.56 -6.07
CA LYS A 170 -10.89 19.53 -4.64
C LYS A 170 -9.66 19.29 -3.77
N GLN A 171 -9.79 19.66 -2.49
CA GLN A 171 -8.83 19.28 -1.46
C GLN A 171 -9.08 17.82 -1.09
N ARG A 172 -8.02 17.02 -1.02
CA ARG A 172 -8.16 15.61 -0.65
C ARG A 172 -7.01 15.15 0.24
N TRP A 173 -7.40 14.55 1.35
CA TRP A 173 -6.59 13.79 2.28
C TRP A 173 -7.27 12.43 2.46
N TYR A 174 -6.52 11.32 2.41
CA TYR A 174 -7.05 9.95 2.39
C TYR A 174 -8.06 9.68 1.27
N SER A 175 -7.87 10.27 0.09
CA SER A 175 -8.66 9.90 -1.09
C SER A 175 -8.29 8.51 -1.59
N ALA A 176 -9.24 7.79 -2.19
CA ALA A 176 -8.90 6.65 -3.03
C ALA A 176 -8.41 7.13 -4.40
N ALA A 177 -7.52 6.36 -5.03
CA ALA A 177 -7.14 6.51 -6.44
C ALA A 177 -7.18 5.14 -7.12
N GLU A 178 -7.81 5.06 -8.30
CA GLU A 178 -7.83 3.84 -9.11
C GLU A 178 -7.64 4.19 -10.58
N ALA A 179 -6.75 3.46 -11.26
CA ALA A 179 -6.56 3.61 -12.70
C ALA A 179 -7.72 2.97 -13.47
N MET A 180 -8.12 3.58 -14.59
CA MET A 180 -9.15 3.11 -15.49
C MET A 180 -8.55 2.42 -16.73
N GLY A 181 -9.36 1.70 -17.50
CA GLY A 181 -8.90 0.98 -18.70
C GLY A 181 -8.40 1.88 -19.82
N ASP A 182 -8.70 3.18 -19.78
CA ASP A 182 -8.14 4.20 -20.68
C ASP A 182 -6.88 4.89 -20.11
N GLY A 183 -6.42 4.49 -18.92
CA GLY A 183 -5.24 5.07 -18.28
C GLY A 183 -5.48 6.39 -17.54
N THR A 184 -6.71 6.89 -17.50
CA THR A 184 -7.08 7.96 -16.55
C THR A 184 -7.11 7.41 -15.12
N VAL A 185 -7.00 8.28 -14.13
CA VAL A 185 -7.10 7.95 -12.70
C VAL A 185 -8.32 8.63 -12.13
N VAL A 186 -9.19 7.88 -11.46
CA VAL A 186 -10.30 8.46 -10.70
C VAL A 186 -9.87 8.70 -9.26
N LEU A 187 -10.20 9.87 -8.72
CA LEU A 187 -9.91 10.29 -7.35
C LEU A 187 -11.22 10.40 -6.60
N ILE A 188 -11.35 9.73 -5.46
CA ILE A 188 -12.65 9.55 -4.81
C ILE A 188 -12.54 9.87 -3.31
N GLY A 189 -13.47 10.69 -2.84
CA GLY A 189 -13.67 10.94 -1.42
C GLY A 189 -12.49 11.65 -0.75
N GLY A 190 -12.42 11.43 0.56
CA GLY A 190 -11.38 11.96 1.43
C GLY A 190 -11.88 13.08 2.33
N PHE A 191 -10.91 13.80 2.87
CA PHE A 191 -11.04 14.85 3.85
C PHE A 191 -10.47 16.12 3.18
N VAL A 192 -10.89 17.31 3.63
CA VAL A 192 -10.26 18.55 3.15
C VAL A 192 -9.01 18.92 3.97
N ASN A 193 -8.86 18.31 5.15
CA ASN A 193 -7.77 18.49 6.10
C ASN A 193 -7.57 17.19 6.94
N GLY A 194 -6.62 17.21 7.87
CA GLY A 194 -6.22 16.02 8.62
C GLY A 194 -7.02 15.69 9.85
N GLY A 195 -7.40 14.42 9.99
CA GLY A 195 -8.08 13.91 11.18
C GLY A 195 -8.06 12.38 11.29
N TYR A 196 -8.63 11.87 12.37
CA TYR A 196 -8.79 10.45 12.65
C TYR A 196 -9.91 9.82 11.82
N ILE A 197 -11.09 10.43 11.77
CA ILE A 197 -12.23 10.05 10.91
C ILE A 197 -12.94 11.32 10.43
N ASN A 198 -13.60 11.32 9.26
CA ASN A 198 -14.26 12.50 8.71
C ASN A 198 -15.71 12.69 9.20
N ARG A 199 -15.96 12.43 10.49
CA ARG A 199 -17.24 12.72 11.16
C ARG A 199 -17.05 12.91 12.67
N ASN A 200 -18.09 13.42 13.33
CA ASN A 200 -18.27 13.33 14.77
C ASN A 200 -19.35 12.31 15.16
N TYR A 201 -19.28 11.75 16.36
CA TYR A 201 -20.39 11.01 16.97
C TYR A 201 -21.21 11.92 17.91
N PRO A 202 -22.56 11.96 17.79
CA PRO A 202 -23.36 11.33 16.75
C PRO A 202 -23.14 12.00 15.38
N ASN A 203 -23.25 11.22 14.29
CA ASN A 203 -23.08 11.74 12.93
C ASN A 203 -24.30 12.58 12.52
N THR A 204 -24.18 13.90 12.62
CA THR A 204 -25.29 14.84 12.37
C THR A 204 -25.21 15.54 11.02
N ASP A 205 -24.04 15.59 10.40
CA ASP A 205 -23.81 16.09 9.04
C ASP A 205 -23.00 15.07 8.23
N PRO A 206 -23.65 13.99 7.75
CA PRO A 206 -22.96 12.90 7.08
C PRO A 206 -22.40 13.29 5.71
N ALA A 207 -22.85 14.41 5.13
CA ALA A 207 -22.44 14.80 3.79
C ALA A 207 -21.10 15.55 3.79
N TYR A 208 -20.96 16.53 4.68
CA TYR A 208 -19.81 17.43 4.65
C TYR A 208 -19.10 17.57 6.00
N GLU A 209 -19.69 17.14 7.12
CA GLU A 209 -19.16 17.36 8.48
C GLU A 209 -18.62 18.78 8.68
N GLY A 210 -19.48 19.79 8.50
CA GLY A 210 -19.07 21.20 8.63
C GLY A 210 -18.00 21.64 7.62
N GLY A 211 -17.86 20.92 6.51
CA GLY A 211 -16.88 21.14 5.46
C GLY A 211 -15.60 20.31 5.58
N ALA A 212 -15.46 19.44 6.60
CA ALA A 212 -14.28 18.60 6.79
C ALA A 212 -14.23 17.38 5.86
N ALA A 213 -15.37 16.90 5.37
CA ALA A 213 -15.49 15.77 4.45
C ALA A 213 -15.59 16.23 2.99
N GLU A 214 -14.94 15.49 2.08
CA GLU A 214 -15.02 15.71 0.64
C GLU A 214 -15.72 14.50 -0.02
N PRO A 215 -17.05 14.56 -0.24
CA PRO A 215 -17.82 13.41 -0.74
C PRO A 215 -17.82 13.29 -2.27
N THR A 216 -17.05 14.10 -2.99
CA THR A 216 -17.02 14.07 -4.46
C THR A 216 -15.95 13.14 -5.03
N TYR A 217 -16.05 12.89 -6.34
CA TYR A 217 -14.98 12.32 -7.15
C TYR A 217 -14.61 13.23 -8.32
N GLU A 218 -13.40 13.06 -8.83
CA GLU A 218 -12.86 13.74 -10.01
C GLU A 218 -11.85 12.86 -10.76
N PHE A 219 -11.31 13.34 -11.89
CA PHE A 219 -10.38 12.57 -12.73
C PHE A 219 -9.05 13.28 -12.91
N TYR A 220 -8.00 12.48 -13.05
CA TYR A 220 -6.71 12.90 -13.54
C TYR A 220 -6.34 12.14 -14.83
N PRO A 221 -5.96 12.84 -15.91
CA PRO A 221 -6.11 14.27 -16.12
C PRO A 221 -7.57 14.71 -16.01
N SER A 222 -7.79 16.01 -15.74
CA SER A 222 -9.15 16.54 -15.67
C SER A 222 -9.88 16.33 -17.00
N ASN A 223 -11.12 15.86 -16.93
CA ASN A 223 -12.00 15.71 -18.07
C ASN A 223 -12.88 16.96 -18.33
N GLY A 224 -12.58 18.07 -17.64
CA GLY A 224 -13.31 19.33 -17.73
C GLY A 224 -14.68 19.35 -17.05
N LYS A 225 -15.04 18.29 -16.32
CA LYS A 225 -16.27 18.24 -15.52
C LYS A 225 -16.00 18.66 -14.08
N GLU A 226 -16.94 19.39 -13.52
CA GLU A 226 -16.97 19.71 -12.09
C GLU A 226 -17.10 18.42 -11.26
N PRO A 227 -16.37 18.32 -10.12
CA PRO A 227 -16.44 17.18 -9.22
C PRO A 227 -17.88 16.91 -8.78
N GLN A 228 -18.30 15.65 -8.88
CA GLN A 228 -19.68 15.23 -8.60
C GLN A 228 -19.75 14.53 -7.25
N VAL A 229 -20.81 14.77 -6.49
CA VAL A 229 -21.07 14.07 -5.22
C VAL A 229 -21.35 12.59 -5.47
N MET A 230 -20.69 11.72 -4.70
CA MET A 230 -20.98 10.29 -4.63
C MET A 230 -21.87 10.03 -3.40
N GLN A 231 -23.10 9.56 -3.61
CA GLN A 231 -24.04 9.26 -2.51
C GLN A 231 -23.48 8.18 -1.59
N PHE A 232 -22.71 7.25 -2.15
CA PHE A 232 -21.99 6.25 -1.38
C PHE A 232 -21.04 6.86 -0.33
N MET A 233 -20.37 7.99 -0.61
CA MET A 233 -19.52 8.64 0.40
C MET A 233 -20.33 9.22 1.55
N ILE A 234 -21.53 9.72 1.28
CA ILE A 234 -22.47 10.18 2.32
C ILE A 234 -22.99 8.99 3.14
N LYS A 235 -23.34 7.87 2.48
CA LYS A 235 -23.79 6.64 3.15
C LYS A 235 -22.73 6.08 4.10
N THR A 236 -21.46 6.17 3.71
CA THR A 236 -20.32 5.60 4.43
C THR A 236 -19.58 6.63 5.30
N SER A 237 -20.21 7.79 5.53
CA SER A 237 -19.67 8.92 6.27
C SER A 237 -18.95 8.51 7.56
N GLY A 238 -17.76 9.08 7.75
CA GLY A 238 -16.86 8.80 8.87
C GLY A 238 -15.87 7.67 8.62
N LEU A 239 -16.23 6.67 7.83
CA LEU A 239 -15.42 5.47 7.61
C LEU A 239 -15.27 5.21 6.12
N ASN A 240 -14.79 6.21 5.38
CA ASN A 240 -14.63 6.16 3.92
C ASN A 240 -13.27 6.71 3.42
N ALA A 241 -12.36 6.97 4.36
CA ALA A 241 -10.94 7.22 4.08
C ALA A 241 -10.33 6.03 3.33
N TYR A 242 -9.63 6.32 2.23
CA TYR A 242 -9.05 5.31 1.36
C TYR A 242 -10.03 4.18 1.03
N ALA A 243 -11.21 4.52 0.52
CA ALA A 243 -12.18 3.53 0.07
C ALA A 243 -11.49 2.49 -0.84
N HIS A 244 -11.82 1.21 -0.63
CA HIS A 244 -11.20 0.12 -1.36
C HIS A 244 -11.82 0.04 -2.75
N THR A 245 -11.02 0.30 -3.78
CA THR A 245 -11.47 0.42 -5.16
C THR A 245 -10.77 -0.57 -6.08
N PHE A 246 -11.54 -1.26 -6.90
CA PHE A 246 -11.01 -2.18 -7.91
C PHE A 246 -11.80 -2.05 -9.20
N MET A 247 -11.12 -1.68 -10.29
CA MET A 247 -11.72 -1.67 -11.63
C MET A 247 -12.10 -3.09 -12.09
N MET A 248 -13.33 -3.23 -12.58
CA MET A 248 -13.96 -4.49 -13.01
C MET A 248 -13.96 -4.62 -14.55
N PRO A 249 -14.10 -5.84 -15.10
CA PRO A 249 -14.06 -6.09 -16.54
C PRO A 249 -15.09 -5.26 -17.33
N SER A 250 -16.27 -5.01 -16.75
CA SER A 250 -17.36 -4.25 -17.39
C SER A 250 -17.06 -2.77 -17.64
N GLY A 251 -16.01 -2.21 -17.03
CA GLY A 251 -15.79 -0.76 -17.00
C GLY A 251 -16.33 -0.07 -15.74
N LYS A 252 -17.06 -0.81 -14.90
CA LYS A 252 -17.47 -0.35 -13.57
C LYS A 252 -16.36 -0.59 -12.55
N MET A 253 -16.53 -0.05 -11.36
CA MET A 253 -15.59 -0.14 -10.26
C MET A 253 -16.28 -0.73 -9.04
N PHE A 254 -15.68 -1.76 -8.46
CA PHE A 254 -16.05 -2.18 -7.12
C PHE A 254 -15.56 -1.12 -6.14
N VAL A 255 -16.41 -0.70 -5.21
CA VAL A 255 -16.07 0.25 -4.14
C VAL A 255 -16.57 -0.27 -2.80
N GLN A 256 -15.71 -0.30 -1.79
CA GLN A 256 -16.04 -0.70 -0.42
C GLN A 256 -15.54 0.35 0.59
N ALA A 257 -16.43 0.75 1.49
CA ALA A 257 -16.14 1.65 2.59
C ALA A 257 -17.12 1.42 3.73
N ASN A 258 -16.72 1.73 4.96
CA ASN A 258 -17.44 1.34 6.17
C ASN A 258 -17.72 -0.19 6.10
N ILE A 259 -18.99 -0.59 6.22
CA ILE A 259 -19.46 -1.94 5.92
C ILE A 259 -20.14 -2.03 4.55
N SER A 260 -20.33 -0.93 3.83
CA SER A 260 -21.06 -0.94 2.57
C SER A 260 -20.18 -1.22 1.35
N THR A 261 -20.83 -1.82 0.35
CA THR A 261 -20.21 -2.23 -0.90
C THR A 261 -21.08 -1.80 -2.07
N MET A 262 -20.46 -1.42 -3.19
CA MET A 262 -21.17 -1.14 -4.43
C MET A 262 -20.36 -1.50 -5.67
N LEU A 263 -21.06 -1.57 -6.79
CA LEU A 263 -20.51 -1.49 -8.12
C LEU A 263 -20.89 -0.12 -8.71
N TRP A 264 -19.92 0.65 -9.17
CA TRP A 264 -20.09 2.04 -9.55
C TRP A 264 -19.60 2.30 -10.98
N ASP A 265 -20.38 3.00 -11.78
CA ASP A 265 -19.93 3.51 -13.08
C ASP A 265 -19.39 4.95 -12.93
N PRO A 266 -18.07 5.16 -13.03
CA PRO A 266 -17.46 6.48 -12.86
C PRO A 266 -17.87 7.48 -13.94
N ASN A 267 -18.29 7.04 -15.13
CA ASN A 267 -18.61 7.94 -16.24
C ASN A 267 -19.98 8.59 -16.07
N THR A 268 -20.91 7.86 -15.48
CA THR A 268 -22.32 8.25 -15.31
C THR A 268 -22.69 8.54 -13.86
N ASN A 269 -21.78 8.28 -12.92
CA ASN A 269 -22.03 8.29 -11.48
C ASN A 269 -23.14 7.32 -11.03
N THR A 270 -23.32 6.21 -11.75
CA THR A 270 -24.38 5.25 -11.42
C THR A 270 -23.89 4.31 -10.33
N GLU A 271 -24.49 4.38 -9.15
CA GLU A 271 -24.18 3.52 -8.00
C GLU A 271 -25.14 2.33 -7.93
N THR A 272 -24.60 1.12 -7.94
CA THR A 272 -25.36 -0.14 -7.78
C THR A 272 -24.96 -0.80 -6.46
N PRO A 273 -25.82 -0.79 -5.43
CA PRO A 273 -25.51 -1.41 -4.15
C PRO A 273 -25.22 -2.91 -4.30
N LEU A 274 -24.20 -3.39 -3.58
CA LEU A 274 -23.91 -4.80 -3.35
C LEU A 274 -24.18 -5.13 -1.87
N PRO A 275 -24.18 -6.41 -1.45
CA PRO A 275 -24.34 -6.75 -0.04
C PRO A 275 -23.32 -6.03 0.85
N ASP A 276 -23.72 -5.70 2.07
CA ASP A 276 -22.80 -5.15 3.07
C ASP A 276 -21.83 -6.24 3.57
N MET A 277 -20.64 -5.83 4.01
CA MET A 277 -19.59 -6.65 4.60
C MET A 277 -20.13 -7.42 5.82
N PRO A 278 -20.00 -8.76 5.84
CA PRO A 278 -20.44 -9.57 6.97
C PRO A 278 -19.78 -9.22 8.31
N GLY A 279 -20.49 -9.51 9.39
CA GLY A 279 -19.98 -9.37 10.77
C GLY A 279 -19.80 -7.94 11.26
N ASN A 280 -20.26 -6.93 10.51
CA ASN A 280 -20.01 -5.51 10.78
C ASN A 280 -18.52 -5.15 10.89
N VAL A 281 -17.64 -5.92 10.24
CA VAL A 281 -16.19 -5.69 10.29
C VAL A 281 -15.81 -4.64 9.26
N VAL A 282 -15.44 -3.44 9.72
CA VAL A 282 -14.93 -2.36 8.87
C VAL A 282 -13.53 -2.73 8.38
N ARG A 283 -13.26 -2.52 7.09
CA ARG A 283 -11.97 -2.88 6.44
C ARG A 283 -11.16 -1.68 5.97
N VAL A 284 -11.80 -0.54 5.73
CA VAL A 284 -11.10 0.70 5.37
C VAL A 284 -10.46 1.35 6.58
N TYR A 285 -9.64 2.38 6.34
CA TYR A 285 -9.09 3.17 7.43
C TYR A 285 -10.22 3.76 8.32
N PRO A 286 -10.05 3.80 9.66
CA PRO A 286 -8.87 3.40 10.42
C PRO A 286 -8.87 1.94 10.91
N ALA A 287 -9.88 1.13 10.56
CA ALA A 287 -9.85 -0.30 10.87
C ALA A 287 -8.73 -1.02 10.11
N SER A 288 -8.51 -0.62 8.84
CA SER A 288 -7.39 -1.03 7.98
C SER A 288 -7.19 -2.54 7.91
N GLY A 289 -8.20 -3.28 7.47
CA GLY A 289 -8.05 -4.68 7.12
C GLY A 289 -7.21 -4.85 5.84
N ALA A 290 -6.48 -5.95 5.74
CA ALA A 290 -5.78 -6.34 4.53
C ALA A 290 -6.79 -6.61 3.41
N THR A 291 -6.61 -5.97 2.26
CA THR A 291 -7.43 -6.19 1.07
C THR A 291 -6.58 -6.36 -0.18
N ALA A 292 -7.06 -7.16 -1.12
CA ALA A 292 -6.48 -7.28 -2.45
C ALA A 292 -7.44 -7.98 -3.42
N MET A 293 -7.21 -7.77 -4.71
CA MET A 293 -7.76 -8.63 -5.76
C MET A 293 -6.95 -9.94 -5.80
N LEU A 294 -7.63 -11.08 -5.83
CA LEU A 294 -6.99 -12.38 -6.03
C LEU A 294 -6.40 -12.49 -7.45
N PRO A 295 -5.36 -13.32 -7.66
CA PRO A 295 -4.76 -13.48 -8.99
C PRO A 295 -5.79 -13.80 -10.08
N LEU A 296 -5.70 -13.05 -11.19
CA LEU A 296 -6.51 -13.24 -12.38
C LEU A 296 -5.82 -14.29 -13.26
N THR A 297 -6.46 -15.42 -13.50
CA THR A 297 -5.84 -16.58 -14.17
C THR A 297 -6.73 -17.14 -15.28
N PRO A 298 -6.19 -17.87 -16.26
CA PRO A 298 -7.01 -18.63 -17.19
C PRO A 298 -8.02 -19.56 -16.49
N ALA A 299 -7.66 -20.13 -15.33
CA ALA A 299 -8.49 -21.09 -14.61
C ALA A 299 -9.75 -20.47 -13.99
N ASN A 300 -9.73 -19.19 -13.62
CA ASN A 300 -10.90 -18.45 -13.13
C ASN A 300 -11.44 -17.47 -14.19
N ASN A 301 -11.11 -17.70 -15.47
CA ASN A 301 -11.45 -16.83 -16.60
C ASN A 301 -11.11 -15.35 -16.37
N TRP A 302 -10.04 -15.07 -15.61
CA TRP A 302 -9.66 -13.72 -15.18
C TRP A 302 -10.79 -12.94 -14.50
N ASN A 303 -11.79 -13.62 -13.91
CA ASN A 303 -12.88 -12.96 -13.21
C ASN A 303 -12.40 -12.45 -11.84
N PRO A 304 -12.50 -11.14 -11.54
CA PRO A 304 -12.03 -10.61 -10.27
C PRO A 304 -12.81 -11.11 -9.06
N THR A 305 -12.07 -11.65 -8.10
CA THR A 305 -12.54 -11.88 -6.73
C THR A 305 -11.68 -11.06 -5.79
N ILE A 306 -12.31 -10.35 -4.85
CA ILE A 306 -11.61 -9.49 -3.89
C ILE A 306 -11.65 -10.16 -2.52
N ILE A 307 -10.52 -10.19 -1.82
CA ILE A 307 -10.39 -10.69 -0.46
C ILE A 307 -10.24 -9.53 0.53
N PHE A 308 -10.85 -9.69 1.70
CA PHE A 308 -10.73 -8.79 2.84
C PHE A 308 -10.45 -9.62 4.08
N CYS A 309 -9.43 -9.26 4.85
CA CYS A 309 -9.03 -9.94 6.07
C CYS A 309 -8.65 -8.92 7.14
N GLY A 310 -8.99 -9.15 8.42
CA GLY A 310 -8.61 -8.20 9.47
C GLY A 310 -9.57 -7.03 9.69
N GLY A 311 -9.10 -5.93 10.28
CA GLY A 311 -9.96 -4.79 10.58
C GLY A 311 -10.65 -4.90 11.94
N SER A 312 -11.77 -4.20 12.12
CA SER A 312 -12.42 -4.05 13.44
C SER A 312 -13.94 -3.95 13.33
N ASP A 313 -14.63 -4.54 14.29
CA ASP A 313 -16.07 -4.54 14.50
C ASP A 313 -16.51 -3.57 15.62
N MET A 314 -15.68 -2.55 15.93
CA MET A 314 -16.05 -1.45 16.82
C MET A 314 -17.40 -0.85 16.41
N ASN A 315 -18.25 -0.60 17.41
CA ASN A 315 -19.54 0.03 17.19
C ASN A 315 -19.38 1.52 16.83
N ASP A 316 -20.48 2.13 16.35
CA ASP A 316 -20.44 3.48 15.79
C ASP A 316 -19.90 4.57 16.74
N GLU A 317 -20.23 4.48 18.05
CA GLU A 317 -19.81 5.43 19.08
C GLU A 317 -18.31 5.31 19.39
N GLN A 318 -17.76 4.10 19.34
CA GLN A 318 -16.36 3.85 19.70
C GLN A 318 -15.37 4.51 18.74
N TRP A 319 -15.76 4.70 17.48
CA TRP A 319 -14.95 5.43 16.49
C TRP A 319 -14.73 6.90 16.85
N GLY A 320 -15.55 7.47 17.73
CA GLY A 320 -15.32 8.79 18.30
C GLY A 320 -15.56 9.93 17.32
N ASN A 321 -14.55 10.77 17.14
CA ASN A 321 -14.66 12.05 16.46
C ASN A 321 -13.46 12.31 15.55
N TYR A 322 -13.45 13.51 14.96
CA TYR A 322 -12.40 13.92 14.03
C TYR A 322 -10.97 13.89 14.60
N SER A 323 -10.81 13.98 15.92
CA SER A 323 -9.51 14.05 16.60
C SER A 323 -9.03 12.70 17.16
N PHE A 324 -9.96 11.87 17.66
CA PHE A 324 -9.61 10.62 18.33
C PHE A 324 -10.81 9.67 18.55
N PRO A 325 -10.55 8.38 18.79
CA PRO A 325 -11.58 7.43 19.19
C PRO A 325 -12.11 7.69 20.60
N ASN A 326 -13.32 7.21 20.88
CA ASN A 326 -13.93 7.31 22.21
C ASN A 326 -13.38 6.27 23.19
N ILE A 327 -12.76 5.20 22.69
CA ILE A 327 -12.18 4.14 23.53
C ILE A 327 -10.67 4.07 23.35
N ASN A 328 -10.02 3.38 24.28
CA ASN A 328 -8.66 2.91 24.16
C ASN A 328 -8.57 1.81 23.09
N THR A 329 -8.38 2.20 21.83
CA THR A 329 -8.36 1.28 20.70
C THR A 329 -7.28 0.21 20.83
N TRP A 330 -6.13 0.51 21.44
CA TRP A 330 -5.06 -0.47 21.69
C TRP A 330 -5.46 -1.65 22.59
N ASP A 331 -6.58 -1.58 23.31
CA ASP A 331 -7.14 -2.69 24.09
C ASP A 331 -8.22 -3.48 23.32
N TYR A 332 -8.67 -2.97 22.17
CA TYR A 332 -9.70 -3.59 21.34
C TYR A 332 -9.08 -4.54 20.31
N PRO A 333 -9.46 -5.84 20.27
CA PRO A 333 -8.86 -6.81 19.36
C PRO A 333 -9.25 -6.55 17.91
N ALA A 334 -8.31 -6.74 16.99
CA ALA A 334 -8.60 -6.79 15.57
C ALA A 334 -9.26 -8.11 15.18
N SER A 335 -10.10 -8.08 14.16
CA SER A 335 -10.77 -9.27 13.63
C SER A 335 -9.77 -10.21 12.95
N LYS A 336 -10.04 -11.52 13.02
CA LYS A 336 -9.36 -12.55 12.19
C LYS A 336 -10.14 -12.90 10.93
N ASP A 337 -11.37 -12.39 10.84
CA ASP A 337 -12.33 -12.77 9.80
C ASP A 337 -11.81 -12.44 8.41
N CYS A 338 -12.06 -13.35 7.47
CA CYS A 338 -11.78 -13.15 6.04
C CYS A 338 -13.04 -13.38 5.20
N GLN A 339 -13.31 -12.45 4.29
CA GLN A 339 -14.43 -12.50 3.36
C GLN A 339 -13.95 -12.35 1.92
N ARG A 340 -14.61 -13.01 0.99
CA ARG A 340 -14.41 -12.81 -0.45
C ARG A 340 -15.68 -12.41 -1.15
N ILE A 341 -15.57 -11.65 -2.23
CA ILE A 341 -16.70 -11.34 -3.13
C ILE A 341 -16.22 -11.32 -4.57
N THR A 342 -17.02 -11.91 -5.45
CA THR A 342 -16.89 -11.77 -6.92
C THR A 342 -17.95 -10.77 -7.37
N PRO A 343 -17.57 -9.52 -7.72
CA PRO A 343 -18.55 -8.45 -7.98
C PRO A 343 -19.34 -8.63 -9.28
N GLU A 344 -18.79 -9.37 -10.25
CA GLU A 344 -19.41 -9.64 -11.55
C GLU A 344 -19.40 -11.17 -11.83
N PRO A 345 -20.26 -11.97 -11.17
CA PRO A 345 -20.34 -13.41 -11.43
C PRO A 345 -20.70 -13.71 -12.88
N GLU A 346 -19.94 -14.60 -13.53
CA GLU A 346 -20.13 -14.91 -14.96
C GLU A 346 -21.40 -15.71 -15.24
N ASP A 347 -21.91 -16.42 -14.24
CA ASP A 347 -23.16 -17.17 -14.32
C ASP A 347 -24.41 -16.27 -14.18
N GLY A 348 -24.21 -14.95 -14.00
CA GLY A 348 -25.29 -13.97 -13.84
C GLY A 348 -25.97 -14.02 -12.47
N SER A 349 -25.43 -14.77 -11.51
CA SER A 349 -25.91 -14.75 -10.13
C SER A 349 -25.67 -13.38 -9.46
N SER A 350 -26.41 -13.11 -8.38
CA SER A 350 -26.18 -11.90 -7.60
C SER A 350 -24.87 -12.03 -6.81
N PRO A 351 -24.02 -10.99 -6.76
CA PRO A 351 -22.80 -11.01 -5.94
C PRO A 351 -23.12 -11.26 -4.47
N VAL A 352 -22.36 -12.14 -3.84
CA VAL A 352 -22.48 -12.46 -2.42
C VAL A 352 -21.10 -12.49 -1.76
N TYR A 353 -21.02 -12.09 -0.50
CA TYR A 353 -19.84 -12.34 0.31
C TYR A 353 -19.80 -13.82 0.74
N GLU A 354 -18.63 -14.42 0.57
CA GLU A 354 -18.33 -15.79 0.99
C GLU A 354 -17.32 -15.77 2.13
N GLN A 355 -17.64 -16.50 3.21
CA GLN A 355 -16.70 -16.72 4.31
C GLN A 355 -15.48 -17.52 3.83
N ASP A 356 -14.30 -16.95 4.03
CA ASP A 356 -13.02 -17.60 3.81
C ASP A 356 -12.43 -18.14 5.12
N ASP A 357 -11.23 -18.75 5.03
CA ASP A 357 -10.45 -19.15 6.19
C ASP A 357 -10.01 -17.92 6.99
N ASP A 358 -10.31 -17.92 8.28
CA ASP A 358 -9.80 -16.93 9.21
C ASP A 358 -8.26 -16.85 9.14
N MET A 359 -7.74 -15.64 9.30
CA MET A 359 -6.31 -15.44 9.51
C MET A 359 -5.83 -16.21 10.76
N PRO A 360 -4.53 -16.58 10.83
CA PRO A 360 -3.96 -17.22 12.01
C PRO A 360 -4.14 -16.44 13.32
N GLU A 361 -4.19 -15.11 13.23
CA GLU A 361 -4.51 -14.19 14.31
C GLU A 361 -5.29 -12.97 13.76
N GLY A 362 -5.92 -12.21 14.65
CA GLY A 362 -6.50 -10.92 14.30
C GLY A 362 -5.44 -9.92 13.86
N ARG A 363 -5.76 -9.05 12.89
CA ARG A 363 -4.79 -8.09 12.34
C ARG A 363 -5.45 -6.80 11.84
N THR A 364 -5.10 -5.66 12.42
CA THR A 364 -5.29 -4.33 11.82
C THR A 364 -4.01 -3.92 11.11
N MET A 365 -4.09 -3.08 10.07
CA MET A 365 -2.99 -2.64 9.22
C MET A 365 -2.19 -3.79 8.60
N GLY A 366 -2.85 -4.93 8.36
CA GLY A 366 -2.27 -6.02 7.57
C GLY A 366 -2.24 -5.63 6.10
N GLN A 367 -1.19 -6.03 5.39
CA GLN A 367 -1.02 -5.69 3.98
C GLN A 367 -0.81 -6.93 3.12
N PHE A 368 -1.64 -7.11 2.09
CA PHE A 368 -1.48 -8.17 1.08
C PHE A 368 -0.49 -7.75 -0.01
N ILE A 369 0.51 -8.59 -0.25
CA ILE A 369 1.44 -8.50 -1.38
C ILE A 369 1.25 -9.73 -2.28
N ALA A 370 0.86 -9.52 -3.53
CA ALA A 370 0.79 -10.61 -4.50
C ALA A 370 2.20 -11.14 -4.81
N LEU A 371 2.38 -12.46 -4.83
CA LEU A 371 3.64 -13.11 -5.17
C LEU A 371 3.56 -13.73 -6.57
N PRO A 372 4.68 -13.82 -7.31
CA PRO A 372 4.69 -14.39 -8.67
C PRO A 372 4.15 -15.81 -8.76
N ASN A 373 4.29 -16.63 -7.72
CA ASN A 373 3.77 -18.01 -7.74
C ASN A 373 2.25 -18.12 -7.51
N GLY A 374 1.50 -17.00 -7.56
CA GLY A 374 0.05 -16.97 -7.37
C GLY A 374 -0.41 -17.01 -5.92
N LYS A 375 0.53 -17.07 -4.96
CA LYS A 375 0.24 -16.91 -3.52
C LYS A 375 0.28 -15.44 -3.13
N MET A 376 -0.13 -15.13 -1.91
CA MET A 376 -0.15 -13.76 -1.39
C MET A 376 0.49 -13.74 0.00
N LEU A 377 1.37 -12.78 0.25
CA LEU A 377 1.99 -12.55 1.54
C LEU A 377 1.15 -11.54 2.33
N VAL A 378 0.96 -11.78 3.63
CA VAL A 378 0.47 -10.79 4.57
C VAL A 378 1.57 -10.41 5.55
N VAL A 379 1.86 -9.12 5.62
CA VAL A 379 2.83 -8.50 6.53
C VAL A 379 2.20 -7.34 7.28
N ASN A 380 2.98 -6.73 8.19
CA ASN A 380 2.63 -5.54 8.96
C ASN A 380 1.43 -5.73 9.90
N GLY A 381 1.17 -4.74 10.74
CA GLY A 381 -0.03 -4.66 11.54
C GLY A 381 0.09 -5.07 13.00
N GLY A 382 -1.02 -4.89 13.72
CA GLY A 382 -1.15 -5.16 15.15
C GLY A 382 -2.33 -6.07 15.45
N LEU A 383 -2.24 -6.80 16.57
CA LEU A 383 -3.31 -7.64 17.11
C LEU A 383 -4.50 -6.81 17.58
N ASN A 384 -4.26 -5.56 18.01
CA ASN A 384 -5.26 -4.68 18.59
C ASN A 384 -5.21 -3.27 17.98
N GLY A 385 -6.37 -2.61 17.99
CA GLY A 385 -6.52 -1.18 17.71
C GLY A 385 -6.73 -0.83 16.25
N THR A 386 -6.40 0.43 15.94
CA THR A 386 -6.71 1.06 14.65
C THR A 386 -5.47 1.76 14.08
N ALA A 387 -5.48 1.97 12.78
CA ALA A 387 -4.56 2.87 12.10
C ALA A 387 -4.76 4.32 12.59
N GLY A 388 -3.68 5.08 12.60
CA GLY A 388 -3.67 6.47 13.08
C GLY A 388 -2.81 6.65 14.32
N TYR A 389 -2.70 7.91 14.72
CA TYR A 389 -2.06 8.31 15.97
C TYR A 389 -2.90 9.40 16.63
N SER A 390 -2.80 9.52 17.96
CA SER A 390 -3.40 10.62 18.70
C SER A 390 -2.68 10.85 20.03
N THR A 391 -2.92 11.99 20.66
CA THR A 391 -2.41 12.31 22.01
C THR A 391 -3.43 12.02 23.11
N ALA A 392 -4.63 11.56 22.76
CA ALA A 392 -5.70 11.24 23.68
C ALA A 392 -6.71 10.27 23.06
N THR A 393 -7.53 9.67 23.92
CA THR A 393 -8.85 9.11 23.62
C THR A 393 -9.83 9.72 24.61
N THR A 394 -11.14 9.48 24.44
CA THR A 394 -12.11 9.94 25.47
C THR A 394 -11.88 9.23 26.81
N GLU A 395 -11.44 7.97 26.81
CA GLU A 395 -11.10 7.21 28.02
C GLU A 395 -9.75 7.60 28.65
N THR A 396 -8.78 8.04 27.82
CA THR A 396 -7.43 8.43 28.23
C THR A 396 -7.15 9.85 27.72
N PRO A 397 -7.61 10.90 28.43
CA PRO A 397 -7.54 12.27 27.93
C PRO A 397 -6.15 12.90 28.03
N ASN A 398 -5.24 12.34 28.83
CA ASN A 398 -3.89 12.87 29.00
C ASN A 398 -2.87 12.01 28.25
N TYR A 399 -1.99 12.65 27.48
CA TYR A 399 -0.91 11.96 26.78
C TYR A 399 0.02 11.15 27.69
N SER A 400 0.28 11.63 28.92
CA SER A 400 1.14 10.93 29.89
C SER A 400 0.63 9.54 30.29
N ASP A 401 -0.67 9.30 30.10
CA ASP A 401 -1.34 8.07 30.47
C ASP A 401 -1.45 7.09 29.27
N MET A 402 -1.04 7.51 28.06
CA MET A 402 -1.04 6.65 26.87
C MET A 402 0.13 5.65 26.92
N PRO A 403 -0.15 4.33 26.95
CA PRO A 403 0.88 3.31 27.21
C PRO A 403 1.86 3.08 26.05
N TYR A 404 1.49 3.49 24.84
CA TYR A 404 2.24 3.22 23.60
C TYR A 404 2.64 4.50 22.85
N GLY A 405 2.80 5.61 23.58
CA GLY A 405 2.96 6.92 22.96
C GLY A 405 1.70 7.30 22.19
N MET A 406 1.86 7.83 20.98
CA MET A 406 0.70 8.28 20.18
C MET A 406 0.00 7.16 19.40
N SER A 407 0.51 5.93 19.43
CA SER A 407 -0.06 4.81 18.66
C SER A 407 -1.46 4.45 19.16
N LEU A 408 -2.40 4.33 18.22
CA LEU A 408 -3.76 3.80 18.45
C LEU A 408 -3.84 2.27 18.28
N ALA A 409 -2.70 1.61 18.07
CA ALA A 409 -2.59 0.16 17.92
C ALA A 409 -1.55 -0.43 18.87
N ALA A 410 -1.71 -1.72 19.17
CA ALA A 410 -0.80 -2.49 20.00
C ALA A 410 -0.68 -3.95 19.54
N GLY A 411 0.28 -4.67 20.15
CA GLY A 411 0.59 -6.05 19.84
C GLY A 411 1.06 -6.26 18.39
N PRO A 412 2.22 -5.72 17.98
CA PRO A 412 2.71 -5.87 16.61
C PRO A 412 2.79 -7.34 16.20
N VAL A 413 2.26 -7.67 15.02
CA VAL A 413 2.32 -9.03 14.49
C VAL A 413 3.57 -9.20 13.62
N LEU A 414 4.63 -9.69 14.25
CA LEU A 414 5.98 -9.75 13.67
C LEU A 414 6.20 -10.88 12.68
N THR A 415 5.40 -11.95 12.76
CA THR A 415 5.50 -13.09 11.84
C THR A 415 4.54 -12.86 10.66
N PRO A 416 5.03 -12.93 9.41
CA PRO A 416 4.18 -12.86 8.24
C PRO A 416 3.37 -14.16 8.09
N ALA A 417 2.39 -14.15 7.19
CA ALA A 417 1.68 -15.35 6.77
C ALA A 417 1.57 -15.39 5.25
N ILE A 418 1.59 -16.59 4.68
CA ILE A 418 1.32 -16.79 3.25
C ILE A 418 -0.06 -17.38 3.11
N TYR A 419 -0.83 -16.77 2.22
CA TYR A 419 -2.15 -17.20 1.81
C TYR A 419 -2.09 -17.78 0.39
N ASP A 420 -2.66 -18.98 0.24
CA ASP A 420 -2.79 -19.69 -1.03
C ASP A 420 -4.27 -19.70 -1.46
N PRO A 421 -4.67 -18.90 -2.46
CA PRO A 421 -6.07 -18.84 -2.89
C PRO A 421 -6.58 -20.14 -3.50
N THR A 422 -5.67 -21.02 -3.95
CA THR A 422 -5.99 -22.29 -4.63
C THR A 422 -6.05 -23.48 -3.67
N ALA A 423 -5.51 -23.32 -2.46
CA ALA A 423 -5.57 -24.37 -1.45
C ALA A 423 -7.03 -24.64 -1.01
N PRO A 424 -7.34 -25.88 -0.62
CA PRO A 424 -8.64 -26.22 -0.05
C PRO A 424 -9.00 -25.34 1.16
N LYS A 425 -10.28 -25.01 1.30
CA LYS A 425 -10.80 -24.31 2.49
C LYS A 425 -10.41 -25.08 3.75
N GLY A 426 -9.93 -24.37 4.76
CA GLY A 426 -9.32 -24.86 6.00
C GLY A 426 -7.80 -24.98 5.95
N SER A 427 -7.15 -24.69 4.82
CA SER A 427 -5.71 -24.87 4.62
C SER A 427 -5.03 -23.76 3.83
N ARG A 428 -5.71 -22.61 3.67
CA ARG A 428 -5.21 -21.51 2.81
C ARG A 428 -4.12 -20.68 3.45
N TRP A 429 -4.01 -20.67 4.78
CA TRP A 429 -2.98 -19.93 5.51
C TRP A 429 -1.84 -20.84 5.98
N SER A 430 -0.60 -20.39 5.81
CA SER A 430 0.57 -21.03 6.41
C SER A 430 1.57 -20.00 6.93
N ARG A 431 2.27 -20.37 8.00
CA ARG A 431 3.45 -19.66 8.54
C ARG A 431 4.69 -20.56 8.58
N ASP A 432 4.61 -21.73 7.95
CA ASP A 432 5.66 -22.73 8.04
C ASP A 432 6.92 -22.23 7.36
N GLY A 433 8.04 -22.30 8.08
CA GLY A 433 9.34 -21.84 7.60
C GLY A 433 9.47 -20.32 7.49
N LEU A 434 8.51 -19.53 7.98
CA LEU A 434 8.59 -18.06 7.95
C LEU A 434 9.22 -17.51 9.23
N GLY A 435 10.23 -16.66 9.07
CA GLY A 435 10.87 -15.91 10.15
C GLY A 435 10.05 -14.69 10.57
N SER A 436 10.30 -14.20 11.77
CA SER A 436 9.69 -12.98 12.31
C SER A 436 10.59 -11.76 12.11
N SER A 437 10.00 -10.61 11.84
CA SER A 437 10.69 -9.32 11.95
C SER A 437 11.01 -9.02 13.41
N THR A 438 11.99 -8.14 13.63
CA THR A 438 12.25 -7.55 14.96
C THR A 438 11.73 -6.12 15.08
N ILE A 439 11.16 -5.57 14.01
CA ILE A 439 10.71 -4.19 13.89
C ILE A 439 9.17 -4.17 13.88
N PRO A 440 8.52 -3.50 14.84
CA PRO A 440 7.09 -3.23 14.78
C PRO A 440 6.72 -2.41 13.53
N ARG A 441 5.95 -3.01 12.62
CA ARG A 441 5.41 -2.35 11.42
C ARG A 441 3.94 -2.03 11.63
N LEU A 442 3.63 -0.93 12.31
CA LEU A 442 2.25 -0.48 12.60
C LEU A 442 1.84 0.60 11.60
N TYR A 443 1.19 1.66 12.08
CA TYR A 443 0.78 2.79 11.25
C TYR A 443 1.97 3.42 10.50
N HIS A 444 1.72 3.86 9.27
CA HIS A 444 2.75 4.32 8.30
C HIS A 444 3.85 3.30 8.00
N SER A 445 3.53 2.01 8.04
CA SER A 445 4.36 0.98 7.39
C SER A 445 3.82 0.63 6.01
N SER A 446 4.74 0.22 5.14
CA SER A 446 4.46 -0.11 3.74
C SER A 446 5.26 -1.34 3.32
N ALA A 447 4.75 -2.08 2.34
CA ALA A 447 5.45 -3.21 1.73
C ALA A 447 5.17 -3.29 0.22
N ILE A 448 6.15 -3.77 -0.54
CA ILE A 448 6.07 -3.82 -2.01
C ILE A 448 6.90 -4.97 -2.60
N LEU A 449 6.38 -5.60 -3.67
CA LEU A 449 7.08 -6.62 -4.44
C LEU A 449 8.24 -6.01 -5.24
N LEU A 450 9.42 -6.64 -5.18
CA LEU A 450 10.61 -6.25 -5.92
C LEU A 450 10.83 -7.08 -7.20
N PRO A 451 11.66 -6.59 -8.15
CA PRO A 451 11.98 -7.29 -9.40
C PRO A 451 12.65 -8.65 -9.19
N ASP A 452 13.38 -8.88 -8.11
CA ASP A 452 13.97 -10.19 -7.80
C ASP A 452 12.96 -11.17 -7.16
N ALA A 453 11.68 -10.78 -7.10
CA ALA A 453 10.58 -11.45 -6.41
C ALA A 453 10.67 -11.45 -4.87
N SER A 454 11.59 -10.73 -4.25
CA SER A 454 11.53 -10.48 -2.81
C SER A 454 10.51 -9.38 -2.48
N VAL A 455 10.23 -9.15 -1.19
CA VAL A 455 9.31 -8.09 -0.75
C VAL A 455 10.04 -7.13 0.17
N MET A 456 10.11 -5.86 -0.21
CA MET A 456 10.61 -4.79 0.66
C MET A 456 9.53 -4.40 1.67
N ILE A 457 9.91 -4.23 2.92
CA ILE A 457 9.05 -3.79 4.04
C ILE A 457 9.77 -2.62 4.71
N ALA A 458 9.10 -1.48 4.85
CA ALA A 458 9.72 -0.28 5.40
C ALA A 458 8.72 0.59 6.17
N GLY A 459 9.26 1.60 6.83
CA GLY A 459 8.52 2.51 7.70
C GLY A 459 8.09 1.86 9.01
N SER A 460 7.84 2.71 9.98
CA SER A 460 6.59 2.77 10.73
C SER A 460 6.70 4.08 11.48
N ASN A 461 5.63 4.85 11.49
CA ASN A 461 5.63 6.14 12.16
C ASN A 461 4.26 6.47 12.76
N PRO A 462 3.89 5.85 13.89
CA PRO A 462 2.66 6.16 14.60
C PRO A 462 2.79 7.44 15.47
N ASN A 463 3.50 8.46 14.99
CA ASN A 463 3.78 9.69 15.73
C ASN A 463 3.43 10.91 14.89
N VAL A 464 3.16 12.06 15.54
CA VAL A 464 2.85 13.32 14.85
C VAL A 464 4.05 13.94 14.13
N ASP A 465 5.25 13.76 14.69
CA ASP A 465 6.55 14.20 14.19
C ASP A 465 7.58 13.12 14.60
N VAL A 466 8.83 13.24 14.16
CA VAL A 466 9.88 12.25 14.40
C VAL A 466 10.05 12.00 15.89
N ASN A 467 9.86 10.74 16.30
CA ASN A 467 10.10 10.30 17.67
C ASN A 467 10.82 8.96 17.68
N LEU A 468 12.12 9.00 17.97
CA LEU A 468 12.99 7.81 18.01
C LEU A 468 13.05 7.14 19.39
N SER A 469 12.36 7.70 20.39
CA SER A 469 12.49 7.31 21.81
C SER A 469 11.23 6.70 22.43
N THR A 470 10.10 6.76 21.73
CA THR A 470 8.83 6.17 22.17
C THR A 470 8.82 4.65 22.00
N VAL A 471 7.78 3.99 22.50
CA VAL A 471 7.60 2.53 22.44
C VAL A 471 7.51 2.02 21.00
N PHE A 472 6.80 2.75 20.13
CA PHE A 472 6.74 2.49 18.69
C PHE A 472 7.34 3.68 17.94
N PRO A 473 8.68 3.69 17.78
CA PRO A 473 9.38 4.86 17.24
C PRO A 473 9.17 5.01 15.74
N THR A 474 9.39 6.24 15.25
CA THR A 474 9.66 6.49 13.84
C THR A 474 10.86 5.63 13.41
N THR A 475 10.72 4.86 12.33
CA THR A 475 11.82 4.03 11.81
C THR A 475 12.01 4.20 10.31
N TYR A 476 13.27 4.41 9.93
CA TYR A 476 13.73 4.48 8.55
C TYR A 476 14.34 3.15 8.07
N LYS A 477 14.37 2.14 8.94
CA LYS A 477 14.95 0.83 8.61
C LYS A 477 14.08 0.12 7.58
N ALA A 478 14.70 -0.32 6.49
CA ALA A 478 14.10 -1.24 5.53
C ALA A 478 14.46 -2.69 5.87
N GLU A 479 13.51 -3.60 5.63
CA GLU A 479 13.71 -5.03 5.63
C GLU A 479 13.34 -5.62 4.26
N ILE A 480 13.94 -6.75 3.91
CA ILE A 480 13.50 -7.60 2.80
C ILE A 480 13.03 -8.92 3.36
N PHE A 481 11.81 -9.32 3.00
CA PHE A 481 11.33 -10.69 3.14
C PHE A 481 11.70 -11.49 1.89
N TYR A 482 12.32 -12.65 2.10
CA TYR A 482 12.65 -13.61 1.04
C TYR A 482 11.64 -14.75 1.07
N PRO A 483 10.65 -14.81 0.16
CA PRO A 483 9.65 -15.88 0.17
C PRO A 483 10.24 -17.30 0.03
N PRO A 484 9.48 -18.36 0.38
CA PRO A 484 9.99 -19.74 0.40
C PRO A 484 10.67 -20.23 -0.89
N TYR A 485 10.30 -19.69 -2.06
CA TYR A 485 10.93 -20.03 -3.34
C TYR A 485 12.39 -19.57 -3.47
N PHE A 486 12.90 -18.72 -2.57
CA PHE A 486 14.33 -18.40 -2.49
C PHE A 486 15.19 -19.58 -1.99
N SER A 487 14.57 -20.70 -1.57
CA SER A 487 15.29 -21.95 -1.26
C SER A 487 15.77 -22.68 -2.51
N ALA A 488 15.30 -22.29 -3.70
CA ALA A 488 15.70 -22.93 -4.94
C ALA A 488 17.16 -22.63 -5.29
N SER A 489 17.93 -23.67 -5.57
CA SER A 489 19.30 -23.57 -6.08
C SER A 489 19.36 -23.10 -7.54
N THR A 490 18.27 -23.27 -8.28
CA THR A 490 18.13 -22.84 -9.68
C THR A 490 16.91 -21.95 -9.81
N ARG A 491 17.09 -20.74 -10.36
CA ARG A 491 15.98 -19.84 -10.74
C ARG A 491 15.86 -19.78 -12.26
N PRO A 492 14.65 -19.63 -12.82
CA PRO A 492 14.48 -19.49 -14.25
C PRO A 492 15.14 -18.21 -14.79
N SER A 493 15.79 -18.33 -15.95
CA SER A 493 16.42 -17.21 -16.66
C SER A 493 15.84 -17.11 -18.08
N PRO A 494 14.56 -16.71 -18.22
CA PRO A 494 13.90 -16.62 -19.51
C PRO A 494 14.50 -15.53 -20.40
N SER A 495 14.29 -15.64 -21.70
CA SER A 495 14.59 -14.60 -22.70
C SER A 495 13.46 -14.48 -23.72
N GLY A 496 13.40 -13.36 -24.44
CA GLY A 496 12.33 -13.12 -25.43
C GLY A 496 11.09 -12.41 -24.87
N ILE A 497 11.11 -11.97 -23.61
CA ILE A 497 10.04 -11.12 -23.05
C ILE A 497 10.05 -9.78 -23.80
N PRO A 498 8.92 -9.36 -24.40
CA PRO A 498 8.85 -8.10 -25.15
C PRO A 498 8.89 -6.90 -24.21
N LYS A 499 9.17 -5.71 -24.75
CA LYS A 499 9.09 -4.45 -23.99
C LYS A 499 7.66 -3.95 -23.79
N THR A 500 6.72 -4.45 -24.59
CA THR A 500 5.31 -4.04 -24.55
C THR A 500 4.41 -5.27 -24.60
N ILE A 501 3.34 -5.23 -23.80
CA ILE A 501 2.25 -6.23 -23.83
C ILE A 501 0.98 -5.51 -24.30
N SER A 502 0.38 -6.00 -25.39
CA SER A 502 -0.87 -5.45 -25.93
C SER A 502 -2.10 -6.10 -25.29
N TYR A 503 -3.30 -5.62 -25.65
CA TYR A 503 -4.57 -6.23 -25.29
C TYR A 503 -5.08 -7.10 -26.46
N GLY A 504 -4.81 -8.40 -26.38
CA GLY A 504 -4.96 -9.35 -27.48
C GLY A 504 -3.97 -9.11 -28.63
N GLY A 505 -4.19 -9.78 -29.75
CA GLY A 505 -3.25 -9.84 -30.88
C GLY A 505 -2.42 -11.13 -30.90
N ASP A 506 -1.32 -11.10 -31.65
CA ASP A 506 -0.41 -12.22 -31.84
C ASP A 506 0.34 -12.55 -30.55
N TYR A 507 0.50 -13.85 -30.29
CA TYR A 507 1.35 -14.36 -29.21
C TYR A 507 2.83 -14.05 -29.48
N PHE A 508 3.65 -14.17 -28.44
CA PHE A 508 5.09 -14.05 -28.51
C PHE A 508 5.77 -15.23 -27.82
N ASP A 509 7.02 -15.48 -28.19
CA ASP A 509 7.78 -16.63 -27.70
C ASP A 509 8.74 -16.23 -26.59
N ILE A 510 8.69 -16.95 -25.47
CA ILE A 510 9.68 -16.88 -24.39
C ILE A 510 10.51 -18.16 -24.40
N THR A 511 11.84 -18.03 -24.47
CA THR A 511 12.74 -19.18 -24.35
C THR A 511 13.22 -19.35 -22.91
N ILE A 512 13.02 -20.54 -22.37
CA ILE A 512 13.53 -21.00 -21.08
C ILE A 512 14.70 -21.96 -21.36
N PRO A 513 15.95 -21.58 -21.07
CA PRO A 513 17.08 -22.47 -21.27
C PRO A 513 17.02 -23.67 -20.33
N ALA A 514 17.56 -24.82 -20.76
CA ALA A 514 17.57 -26.05 -19.96
C ALA A 514 18.21 -25.88 -18.57
N SER A 515 19.08 -24.89 -18.39
CA SER A 515 19.71 -24.55 -17.11
C SER A 515 18.74 -23.90 -16.10
N SER A 516 17.53 -23.52 -16.52
CA SER A 516 16.53 -22.83 -15.68
C SER A 516 15.77 -23.77 -14.73
N TYR A 517 15.92 -25.08 -14.88
CA TYR A 517 15.23 -26.08 -14.09
C TYR A 517 16.00 -27.41 -14.13
N SER A 518 15.59 -28.35 -13.28
CA SER A 518 16.14 -29.71 -13.22
C SER A 518 15.03 -30.74 -13.47
N GLY A 519 15.37 -31.90 -14.02
CA GLY A 519 14.42 -33.00 -14.20
C GLY A 519 13.72 -32.99 -15.57
N SER A 520 12.50 -33.53 -15.62
CA SER A 520 11.69 -33.65 -16.85
C SER A 520 11.39 -32.29 -17.45
N ALA A 521 11.72 -32.09 -18.73
CA ALA A 521 11.36 -30.88 -19.46
C ALA A 521 9.85 -30.71 -19.64
N ASN A 522 9.15 -31.82 -19.84
CA ASN A 522 7.69 -31.81 -19.98
C ASN A 522 7.02 -31.35 -18.69
N ASP A 523 7.45 -31.87 -17.54
CA ASP A 523 6.83 -31.53 -16.24
C ASP A 523 7.13 -30.08 -15.87
N ALA A 524 8.34 -29.61 -16.14
CA ALA A 524 8.69 -28.21 -15.98
C ALA A 524 7.83 -27.31 -16.87
N ALA A 525 7.62 -27.68 -18.15
CA ALA A 525 6.79 -26.92 -19.08
C ALA A 525 5.31 -26.91 -18.65
N ASP A 526 4.76 -28.05 -18.22
CA ASP A 526 3.38 -28.16 -17.69
C ASP A 526 3.15 -27.27 -16.46
N ASN A 527 4.18 -27.12 -15.62
CA ASN A 527 4.14 -26.33 -14.39
C ASN A 527 4.76 -24.93 -14.58
N THR A 528 4.82 -24.43 -15.82
CA THR A 528 5.31 -23.08 -16.10
C THR A 528 4.16 -22.11 -16.31
N THR A 529 4.22 -20.96 -15.64
CA THR A 529 3.29 -19.84 -15.85
C THR A 529 4.03 -18.55 -16.17
N VAL A 530 3.37 -17.64 -16.89
CA VAL A 530 3.86 -16.29 -17.15
C VAL A 530 2.94 -15.31 -16.42
N MET A 531 3.51 -14.54 -15.51
CA MET A 531 2.78 -13.70 -14.56
C MET A 531 3.11 -12.23 -14.81
N LEU A 532 2.11 -11.48 -15.26
CA LEU A 532 2.12 -10.04 -15.38
C LEU A 532 1.67 -9.41 -14.06
N MET A 533 2.58 -8.69 -13.40
CA MET A 533 2.40 -8.20 -12.05
C MET A 533 2.61 -6.71 -11.95
N ARG A 534 1.67 -6.03 -11.32
CA ARG A 534 1.83 -4.64 -10.90
C ARG A 534 1.93 -4.62 -9.37
N PRO A 535 3.08 -4.22 -8.80
CA PRO A 535 3.24 -4.11 -7.34
C PRO A 535 2.28 -3.10 -6.70
N GLY A 536 1.91 -2.04 -7.43
CA GLY A 536 0.99 -0.99 -6.99
C GLY A 536 1.69 0.22 -6.37
N TRP A 537 0.89 1.08 -5.76
CA TRP A 537 1.30 2.19 -4.90
C TRP A 537 0.92 1.85 -3.45
N THR A 538 1.90 1.64 -2.58
CA THR A 538 1.65 1.25 -1.20
C THR A 538 1.58 2.47 -0.29
N THR A 539 0.59 2.51 0.60
CA THR A 539 0.55 3.41 1.77
C THR A 539 -0.52 2.94 2.75
N HIS A 540 -0.39 3.26 4.04
CA HIS A 540 -1.45 3.02 5.06
C HIS A 540 -2.00 1.58 5.09
N ALA A 541 -1.12 0.58 4.92
CA ALA A 541 -1.44 -0.85 4.78
C ALA A 541 -2.29 -1.23 3.55
N MET A 542 -2.31 -0.38 2.53
CA MET A 542 -3.01 -0.60 1.26
C MET A 542 -2.03 -0.61 0.08
N ASN A 543 -2.52 -1.13 -1.05
CA ASN A 543 -1.77 -1.25 -2.30
C ASN A 543 -2.68 -0.87 -3.48
N MET A 544 -2.74 0.43 -3.80
CA MET A 544 -3.57 0.95 -4.88
C MET A 544 -3.04 0.47 -6.23
N GLY A 545 -3.92 -0.06 -7.08
CA GLY A 545 -3.55 -0.57 -8.41
C GLY A 545 -2.71 -1.86 -8.42
N GLN A 546 -2.47 -2.53 -7.28
CA GLN A 546 -1.80 -3.84 -7.28
C GLN A 546 -2.64 -4.87 -8.03
N ARG A 547 -2.03 -5.57 -9.00
CA ARG A 547 -2.68 -6.63 -9.77
C ARG A 547 -1.71 -7.75 -10.11
N ALA A 548 -2.20 -8.98 -10.13
CA ALA A 548 -1.49 -10.15 -10.62
C ALA A 548 -2.34 -10.85 -11.67
N LEU A 549 -1.83 -10.96 -12.89
CA LEU A 549 -2.52 -11.56 -14.02
C LEU A 549 -1.63 -12.61 -14.67
N GLN A 550 -2.12 -13.84 -14.78
CA GLN A 550 -1.45 -14.91 -15.53
C GLN A 550 -1.79 -14.79 -17.01
N LEU A 551 -0.78 -14.75 -17.87
CA LEU A 551 -0.95 -14.83 -19.32
C LEU A 551 -1.15 -16.28 -19.74
N ASN A 552 -2.07 -16.51 -20.68
CA ASN A 552 -2.27 -17.85 -21.25
C ASN A 552 -1.03 -18.25 -22.05
N ASN A 553 -0.60 -19.50 -21.94
CA ASN A 553 0.57 -19.98 -22.67
C ASN A 553 0.45 -21.48 -23.00
N THR A 554 1.10 -21.87 -24.10
CA THR A 554 1.42 -23.25 -24.47
C THR A 554 2.92 -23.38 -24.65
N TYR A 555 3.43 -24.57 -24.95
CA TYR A 555 4.88 -24.77 -25.01
C TYR A 555 5.35 -25.74 -26.08
N THR A 556 6.62 -25.59 -26.46
CA THR A 556 7.38 -26.58 -27.23
C THR A 556 8.64 -26.97 -26.45
N VAL A 557 8.80 -28.26 -26.18
CA VAL A 557 10.01 -28.83 -25.57
C VAL A 557 11.00 -29.24 -26.66
N ASN A 558 12.22 -28.72 -26.59
CA ASN A 558 13.30 -29.01 -27.54
C ASN A 558 14.18 -30.16 -27.06
N SER A 559 14.90 -30.79 -28.00
CA SER A 559 15.80 -31.92 -27.74
C SER A 559 17.00 -31.59 -26.84
N ASP A 560 17.37 -30.32 -26.75
CA ASP A 560 18.43 -29.83 -25.85
C ASP A 560 17.92 -29.53 -24.43
N GLY A 561 16.62 -29.74 -24.15
CA GLY A 561 15.99 -29.43 -22.88
C GLY A 561 15.54 -27.98 -22.73
N SER A 562 15.73 -27.11 -23.73
CA SER A 562 15.10 -25.80 -23.70
C SER A 562 13.58 -25.91 -23.91
N ILE A 563 12.84 -24.97 -23.33
CA ILE A 563 11.38 -24.86 -23.49
C ILE A 563 11.10 -23.52 -24.17
N VAL A 564 10.30 -23.53 -25.23
CA VAL A 564 9.73 -22.30 -25.81
C VAL A 564 8.29 -22.19 -25.35
N LEU A 565 7.95 -21.14 -24.61
CA LEU A 565 6.57 -20.81 -24.28
C LEU A 565 5.98 -19.94 -25.39
N HIS A 566 4.86 -20.35 -25.97
CA HIS A 566 4.02 -19.52 -26.82
C HIS A 566 3.03 -18.78 -25.93
N THR A 567 3.28 -17.50 -25.67
CA THR A 567 2.58 -16.73 -24.64
C THR A 567 1.64 -15.72 -25.28
N ALA A 568 0.36 -15.78 -24.92
CA ALA A 568 -0.62 -14.80 -25.36
C ALA A 568 -0.34 -13.42 -24.76
N GLN A 569 -0.81 -12.38 -25.46
CA GLN A 569 -0.91 -11.03 -24.92
C GLN A 569 -1.90 -10.98 -23.74
N ALA A 570 -2.00 -9.84 -23.06
CA ALA A 570 -3.03 -9.66 -22.04
C ALA A 570 -4.43 -9.87 -22.66
N PRO A 571 -5.44 -10.32 -21.90
CA PRO A 571 -6.80 -10.43 -22.42
C PRO A 571 -7.24 -9.13 -23.13
N PRO A 572 -8.08 -9.17 -24.17
CA PRO A 572 -8.47 -8.00 -24.97
C PRO A 572 -9.45 -7.07 -24.24
N ASN A 573 -9.15 -6.71 -23.00
CA ASN A 573 -9.90 -5.84 -22.11
C ASN A 573 -8.94 -5.11 -21.18
N ALA A 574 -8.75 -3.81 -21.42
CA ALA A 574 -7.85 -2.97 -20.63
C ALA A 574 -8.33 -2.71 -19.19
N ASN A 575 -9.60 -2.99 -18.88
CA ASN A 575 -10.11 -2.86 -17.50
C ASN A 575 -9.60 -3.97 -16.57
N LEU A 576 -9.22 -5.13 -17.12
CA LEU A 576 -8.68 -6.24 -16.31
C LEU A 576 -7.29 -5.89 -15.75
N PHE A 577 -6.47 -5.23 -16.57
CA PHE A 577 -5.13 -4.81 -16.22
C PHE A 577 -4.82 -3.50 -16.94
N GLN A 578 -4.90 -2.38 -16.20
CA GLN A 578 -4.82 -1.02 -16.73
C GLN A 578 -3.49 -0.75 -17.45
N PRO A 579 -3.44 0.18 -18.42
CA PRO A 579 -2.21 0.50 -19.14
C PRO A 579 -1.16 1.13 -18.23
N GLY A 580 0.12 0.83 -18.48
CA GLY A 580 1.26 1.34 -17.71
C GLY A 580 2.26 0.26 -17.29
N PRO A 581 3.20 0.57 -16.38
CA PRO A 581 4.32 -0.30 -16.05
C PRO A 581 3.86 -1.56 -15.29
N ALA A 582 4.53 -2.68 -15.57
CA ALA A 582 4.34 -3.96 -14.90
C ALA A 582 5.60 -4.85 -15.04
N LEU A 583 5.76 -5.80 -14.13
CA LEU A 583 6.78 -6.84 -14.20
C LEU A 583 6.21 -8.10 -14.84
N VAL A 584 6.98 -8.73 -15.72
CA VAL A 584 6.71 -10.10 -16.21
C VAL A 584 7.66 -11.07 -15.50
N PHE A 585 7.09 -12.04 -14.80
CA PHE A 585 7.80 -13.16 -14.22
C PHE A 585 7.48 -14.45 -14.98
N VAL A 586 8.49 -15.27 -15.24
CA VAL A 586 8.29 -16.66 -15.66
C VAL A 586 8.50 -17.54 -14.43
N VAL A 587 7.50 -18.34 -14.09
CA VAL A 587 7.48 -19.16 -12.88
C VAL A 587 7.49 -20.61 -13.28
N VAL A 588 8.59 -21.31 -13.01
CA VAL A 588 8.74 -22.74 -13.31
C VAL A 588 8.67 -23.51 -12.01
N ASN A 589 7.73 -24.45 -11.88
CA ASN A 589 7.54 -25.25 -10.66
C ASN A 589 7.41 -24.38 -9.38
N GLY A 590 6.72 -23.23 -9.49
CA GLY A 590 6.55 -22.28 -8.38
C GLY A 590 7.77 -21.41 -8.05
N ILE A 591 8.87 -21.51 -8.82
CA ILE A 591 10.08 -20.69 -8.65
C ILE A 591 10.08 -19.57 -9.70
N PRO A 592 10.03 -18.29 -9.30
CA PRO A 592 10.04 -17.17 -10.24
C PRO A 592 11.44 -16.83 -10.75
N SER A 593 11.51 -16.39 -12.00
CA SER A 593 12.63 -15.63 -12.55
C SER A 593 12.82 -14.29 -11.83
N ASN A 594 13.83 -13.53 -12.22
CA ASN A 594 13.74 -12.07 -12.04
C ASN A 594 12.65 -11.53 -12.98
N GLY A 595 11.94 -10.51 -12.51
CA GLY A 595 10.92 -9.81 -13.27
C GLY A 595 11.54 -8.92 -14.33
N THR A 596 10.95 -8.90 -15.51
CA THR A 596 11.29 -7.97 -16.59
C THR A 596 10.24 -6.86 -16.65
N MET A 597 10.64 -5.60 -16.56
CA MET A 597 9.72 -4.46 -16.67
C MET A 597 9.25 -4.30 -18.12
N VAL A 598 7.93 -4.17 -18.28
CA VAL A 598 7.23 -3.97 -19.55
C VAL A 598 6.21 -2.84 -19.42
N THR A 599 5.84 -2.26 -20.56
CA THR A 599 4.68 -1.36 -20.65
C THR A 599 3.47 -2.15 -21.14
N VAL A 600 2.36 -2.10 -20.41
CA VAL A 600 1.08 -2.66 -20.87
C VAL A 600 0.29 -1.58 -21.61
N GLY A 601 -0.26 -1.91 -22.77
CA GLY A 601 -0.98 -0.97 -23.62
C GLY A 601 -0.06 -0.11 -24.50
N ASN A 602 -0.58 1.01 -24.99
CA ASN A 602 0.13 1.88 -25.94
C ASN A 602 0.96 3.01 -25.27
N GLY A 603 1.02 3.02 -23.94
CA GLY A 603 1.74 4.03 -23.17
C GLY A 603 1.08 5.41 -23.12
N GLN A 604 -0.17 5.54 -23.59
CA GLN A 604 -0.90 6.81 -23.66
C GLN A 604 -2.23 6.72 -22.91
N ILE A 605 -2.71 7.88 -22.45
CA ILE A 605 -4.07 8.03 -21.93
C ILE A 605 -5.04 8.07 -23.12
N GLY A 606 -6.15 7.37 -22.98
CA GLY A 606 -7.20 7.20 -23.98
C GLY A 606 -7.53 5.74 -24.22
N THR A 607 -8.54 5.51 -25.06
CA THR A 607 -8.99 4.16 -25.42
C THR A 607 -7.84 3.31 -25.92
N GLN A 608 -7.58 2.21 -25.24
CA GLN A 608 -6.49 1.31 -25.59
C GLN A 608 -6.84 0.47 -26.83
N PRO A 609 -5.93 0.28 -27.79
CA PRO A 609 -6.12 -0.64 -28.90
C PRO A 609 -6.31 -2.07 -28.39
N THR A 610 -7.36 -2.74 -28.87
CA THR A 610 -7.59 -4.16 -28.62
C THR A 610 -7.61 -4.94 -29.92
N SER A 611 -7.28 -6.22 -29.86
CA SER A 611 -7.37 -7.15 -30.98
C SER A 611 -7.86 -8.51 -30.49
N ALA A 612 -8.43 -9.34 -31.36
CA ALA A 612 -8.75 -10.71 -30.98
C ALA A 612 -7.47 -11.44 -30.58
N ALA A 613 -7.52 -12.27 -29.54
CA ALA A 613 -6.39 -13.10 -29.15
C ALA A 613 -6.14 -14.17 -30.23
N SER A 614 -4.88 -14.33 -30.66
CA SER A 614 -4.50 -15.40 -31.57
C SER A 614 -4.61 -16.78 -30.90
N SER A 615 -4.85 -17.82 -31.70
CA SER A 615 -4.75 -19.20 -31.21
C SER A 615 -3.31 -19.57 -30.92
N LEU A 616 -3.04 -20.10 -29.73
CA LEU A 616 -1.73 -20.61 -29.39
C LEU A 616 -1.45 -21.95 -30.09
N PRO A 617 -0.20 -22.24 -30.51
CA PRO A 617 0.20 -23.56 -30.96
C PRO A 617 -0.10 -24.64 -29.91
N ALA A 618 -0.31 -25.88 -30.35
CA ALA A 618 -0.50 -27.00 -29.41
C ALA A 618 0.79 -27.32 -28.65
N ASN A 619 0.66 -27.83 -27.41
CA ASN A 619 1.81 -28.28 -26.63
C ASN A 619 2.58 -29.38 -27.35
N VAL A 620 3.91 -29.22 -27.44
CA VAL A 620 4.83 -30.23 -27.96
C VAL A 620 5.69 -30.75 -26.83
N ARG A 621 5.55 -32.04 -26.53
CA ARG A 621 6.30 -32.77 -25.49
C ARG A 621 7.46 -33.56 -26.10
N LEU A 622 8.51 -33.78 -25.31
CA LEU A 622 9.62 -34.65 -25.68
C LEU A 622 10.22 -35.36 -24.45
N ASP A 623 9.86 -36.63 -24.26
CA ASP A 623 10.17 -37.39 -23.03
C ASP A 623 11.68 -37.56 -22.75
N SER A 624 12.54 -37.46 -23.77
CA SER A 624 13.99 -37.55 -23.60
C SER A 624 14.64 -36.26 -23.10
N ALA A 625 13.95 -35.13 -23.18
CA ALA A 625 14.48 -33.82 -22.85
C ALA A 625 14.48 -33.56 -21.34
N LYS A 626 15.57 -33.01 -20.83
CA LYS A 626 15.75 -32.74 -19.39
C LYS A 626 16.43 -31.40 -19.13
N GLY A 627 16.09 -30.80 -18.01
CA GLY A 627 16.78 -29.63 -17.47
C GLY A 627 18.17 -29.99 -16.92
N THR A 628 19.10 -29.05 -17.05
CA THR A 628 20.50 -29.17 -16.61
C THR A 628 20.80 -28.36 -15.34
N GLY A 629 19.80 -27.64 -14.82
CA GLY A 629 19.92 -26.91 -13.57
C GLY A 629 20.20 -27.85 -12.38
N SER A 630 20.85 -27.31 -11.34
CA SER A 630 21.02 -28.03 -10.09
C SER A 630 19.66 -28.28 -9.43
N GLY A 631 19.36 -29.52 -9.08
CA GLY A 631 18.15 -29.85 -8.32
C GLY A 631 18.21 -29.26 -6.90
N SER A 632 17.05 -28.89 -6.37
CA SER A 632 16.87 -28.71 -4.92
C SER A 632 16.91 -30.11 -4.29
N SER A 633 17.92 -30.41 -3.49
CA SER A 633 17.96 -31.64 -2.70
C SER A 633 16.94 -31.52 -1.56
N GLY A 634 15.68 -31.83 -1.86
CA GLY A 634 14.55 -31.69 -0.96
C GLY A 634 13.41 -32.65 -1.31
N SER A 635 13.71 -33.95 -1.22
CA SER A 635 12.83 -35.15 -1.22
C SER A 635 13.25 -36.13 -2.31
N GLY A 636 13.78 -37.27 -1.87
CA GLY A 636 14.28 -38.31 -2.76
C GLY A 636 13.15 -39.06 -3.44
N ASP A 637 13.19 -39.08 -4.77
CA ASP A 637 12.59 -40.14 -5.56
C ASP A 637 13.24 -41.47 -5.17
N LYS A 638 12.44 -42.35 -4.55
CA LYS A 638 12.72 -43.78 -4.53
C LYS A 638 11.61 -44.47 -5.30
N ASP A 639 11.89 -44.72 -6.56
CA ASP A 639 11.17 -45.74 -7.30
C ASP A 639 11.60 -47.15 -6.84
N SER A 640 10.61 -48.03 -6.87
CA SER A 640 10.43 -49.23 -6.06
C SER A 640 11.40 -50.41 -6.26
N SER A 641 11.77 -51.08 -5.15
CA SER A 641 11.84 -52.54 -5.06
C SER A 641 11.81 -52.97 -3.58
N GLY A 642 10.93 -53.90 -3.22
CA GLY A 642 10.64 -54.24 -1.82
C GLY A 642 11.69 -55.11 -1.12
N SER A 643 11.89 -54.90 0.18
CA SER A 643 11.99 -55.97 1.19
C SER A 643 12.02 -55.41 2.63
N SER A 644 11.32 -56.14 3.52
CA SER A 644 11.42 -56.23 4.99
C SER A 644 11.56 -54.97 5.86
N THR A 645 10.53 -54.77 6.68
CA THR A 645 10.43 -53.86 7.82
C THR A 645 11.37 -54.24 8.97
N HIS A 646 12.21 -53.29 9.41
CA HIS A 646 12.95 -53.36 10.68
C HIS A 646 12.24 -52.55 11.78
N THR A 647 11.12 -53.07 12.28
CA THR A 647 10.33 -52.47 13.37
C THR A 647 11.03 -52.54 14.74
N GLY A 648 12.17 -53.25 14.85
CA GLY A 648 12.90 -53.43 16.11
C GLY A 648 13.84 -52.28 16.52
N ALA A 649 14.32 -51.45 15.58
CA ALA A 649 15.33 -50.41 15.87
C ALA A 649 14.73 -49.07 16.33
N ILE A 650 13.49 -48.77 15.93
CA ILE A 650 12.81 -47.49 16.23
C ILE A 650 12.26 -47.50 17.68
N ILE A 651 11.84 -48.66 18.19
CA ILE A 651 11.31 -48.78 19.55
C ILE A 651 12.43 -48.66 20.61
N GLY A 652 13.65 -49.11 20.30
CA GLY A 652 14.81 -48.99 21.20
C GLY A 652 15.30 -47.55 21.40
N GLY A 653 15.25 -46.71 20.36
CA GLY A 653 15.67 -45.30 20.43
C GLY A 653 14.72 -44.41 21.22
N ILE A 654 13.40 -44.67 21.14
CA ILE A 654 12.38 -43.88 21.83
C ILE A 654 12.41 -44.13 23.35
N VAL A 655 12.66 -45.37 23.78
CA VAL A 655 12.75 -45.71 25.21
C VAL A 655 14.00 -45.11 25.88
N ALA A 656 15.13 -45.02 25.15
CA ALA A 656 16.33 -44.37 25.65
C ALA A 656 16.18 -42.84 25.76
N ALA A 657 15.49 -42.20 24.82
CA ALA A 657 15.24 -40.76 24.83
C ALA A 657 14.30 -40.33 25.98
N ILE A 658 13.26 -41.12 26.26
CA ILE A 658 12.31 -40.84 27.35
C ILE A 658 12.99 -40.95 28.74
N ALA A 659 13.92 -41.89 28.90
CA ALA A 659 14.68 -42.04 30.15
C ALA A 659 15.59 -40.82 30.42
N VAL A 660 16.23 -40.26 29.39
CA VAL A 660 17.09 -39.08 29.49
C VAL A 660 16.29 -37.82 29.84
N VAL A 661 15.12 -37.63 29.23
CA VAL A 661 14.21 -36.51 29.54
C VAL A 661 13.68 -36.60 30.97
N GLY A 662 13.38 -37.81 31.47
CA GLY A 662 12.97 -38.02 32.86
C GLY A 662 14.04 -37.64 33.88
N VAL A 663 15.31 -37.94 33.60
CA VAL A 663 16.44 -37.58 34.48
C VAL A 663 16.69 -36.07 34.49
N ILE A 664 16.61 -35.41 33.33
CA ILE A 664 16.78 -33.95 33.22
C ILE A 664 15.62 -33.22 33.93
N GLY A 665 14.39 -33.70 33.79
CA GLY A 665 13.21 -33.16 34.49
C GLY A 665 13.33 -33.28 36.01
N ALA A 666 13.85 -34.41 36.52
CA ALA A 666 14.08 -34.61 37.96
C ALA A 666 15.15 -33.66 38.50
N LEU A 667 16.26 -33.46 37.77
CA LEU A 667 17.31 -32.52 38.14
C LEU A 667 16.84 -31.06 38.14
N PHE A 668 16.00 -30.68 37.17
CA PHE A 668 15.40 -29.35 37.12
C PHE A 668 14.41 -29.12 38.28
N GLY A 669 13.60 -30.13 38.62
CA GLY A 669 12.70 -30.11 39.77
C GLY A 669 13.42 -29.96 41.11
N ILE A 670 14.56 -30.64 41.30
CA ILE A 670 15.40 -30.52 42.50
C ILE A 670 16.03 -29.13 42.61
N CYS A 671 16.48 -28.54 41.49
CA CYS A 671 17.04 -27.19 41.47
C CYS A 671 15.99 -26.12 41.80
N MET A 672 14.78 -26.25 41.23
CA MET A 672 13.64 -25.36 41.52
C MET A 672 13.18 -25.46 42.99
N ALA A 673 13.16 -26.66 43.56
CA ALA A 673 12.79 -26.88 44.96
C ALA A 673 13.84 -26.32 45.96
N ARG A 674 15.12 -26.29 45.58
CA ARG A 674 16.18 -25.60 46.35
C ARG A 674 16.05 -24.07 46.26
N ARG A 675 15.74 -23.54 45.07
CA ARG A 675 15.57 -22.09 44.83
C ARG A 675 14.35 -21.52 45.57
N ARG A 676 13.23 -22.27 45.61
CA ARG A 676 12.03 -21.89 46.40
C ARG A 676 12.24 -21.97 47.91
N ARG A 677 13.14 -22.83 48.41
CA ARG A 677 13.51 -22.87 49.84
C ARG A 677 14.39 -21.68 50.25
N ALA A 678 15.27 -21.21 49.36
CA ALA A 678 16.07 -20.01 49.60
C ALA A 678 15.22 -18.72 49.60
N ALA A 679 14.16 -18.65 48.78
CA ALA A 679 13.25 -17.49 48.73
C ALA A 679 12.29 -17.39 49.93
N ARG A 680 12.16 -18.41 50.79
CA ARG A 680 11.29 -18.41 51.97
C ARG A 680 12.00 -18.06 53.28
N ALA A 681 13.29 -17.76 53.25
CA ALA A 681 14.11 -17.50 54.45
C ALA A 681 14.56 -16.03 54.60
N GLY A 682 13.98 -15.08 53.87
CA GLY A 682 14.33 -13.66 53.97
C GLY A 682 13.09 -12.79 54.15
N ASN A 683 12.77 -12.45 55.39
CA ASN A 683 11.87 -11.34 55.70
C ASN A 683 12.42 -10.63 56.93
N THR A 684 12.62 -9.31 56.88
CA THR A 684 12.13 -8.32 57.88
C THR A 684 12.75 -6.93 57.72
N SER A 685 11.93 -5.92 58.04
CA SER A 685 12.23 -4.52 58.42
C SER A 685 12.21 -3.49 57.27
N ALA A 686 11.55 -2.33 57.35
CA ALA A 686 10.64 -1.74 58.34
C ALA A 686 9.89 -0.56 57.69
N ALA A 687 8.66 -0.32 58.12
CA ALA A 687 7.87 0.87 57.82
C ALA A 687 8.26 2.02 58.75
N TYR A 688 8.20 3.27 58.26
CA TYR A 688 8.04 4.46 59.10
C TYR A 688 7.09 5.46 58.46
N ALA A 689 6.23 6.03 59.32
CA ALA A 689 5.15 6.94 59.01
C ALA A 689 5.53 8.41 59.32
N MET A 690 4.90 9.31 58.57
CA MET A 690 4.37 10.65 58.92
C MET A 690 5.10 11.55 59.93
N SER A 691 5.38 12.79 59.50
CA SER A 691 5.12 13.96 60.35
C SER A 691 4.68 15.17 59.53
N SER A 692 3.53 15.73 59.88
CA SER A 692 3.01 17.03 59.48
C SER A 692 3.44 18.10 60.50
N THR A 693 3.79 19.30 60.03
CA THR A 693 3.63 20.57 60.74
C THR A 693 3.45 21.68 59.70
N GLY A 694 2.42 22.51 59.88
CA GLY A 694 2.00 23.51 58.90
C GLY A 694 2.35 24.95 59.28
N ALA A 695 2.07 25.87 58.36
CA ALA A 695 1.59 27.24 58.61
C ALA A 695 1.22 27.89 57.26
N SER A 696 0.30 28.86 57.33
CA SER A 696 -0.62 29.30 56.28
C SER A 696 -0.32 30.72 55.74
N MET A 697 -0.42 30.86 54.40
CA MET A 697 -0.91 32.01 53.58
C MET A 697 -0.09 33.33 53.52
N PRO A 698 -0.23 34.23 52.50
CA PRO A 698 -1.12 34.21 51.31
C PRO A 698 -0.47 34.58 49.92
N MET A 699 -1.19 34.19 48.86
CA MET A 699 -1.40 34.87 47.57
C MET A 699 -0.21 35.42 46.74
N GLY A 700 0.05 34.76 45.61
CA GLY A 700 0.67 35.31 44.42
C GLY A 700 0.31 34.44 43.21
N HIS A 701 -0.73 34.82 42.47
CA HIS A 701 -1.10 34.17 41.20
C HIS A 701 0.01 34.38 40.17
N ALA A 702 0.83 33.34 39.95
CA ALA A 702 1.65 33.18 38.77
C ALA A 702 0.92 32.22 37.82
N GLY A 703 0.57 32.73 36.64
CA GLY A 703 -0.15 32.00 35.61
C GLY A 703 0.57 30.71 35.21
N VAL A 704 -0.09 29.59 35.46
CA VAL A 704 0.29 28.29 34.90
C VAL A 704 -0.18 28.33 33.45
N ARG A 705 0.81 28.38 32.55
CA ARG A 705 0.63 28.17 31.12
C ARG A 705 0.12 26.75 30.93
N THR A 706 -1.16 26.61 30.59
CA THR A 706 -1.70 25.42 29.95
C THR A 706 -1.14 25.40 28.54
N SER A 707 -0.12 24.58 28.30
CA SER A 707 0.30 24.18 26.96
C SER A 707 -0.78 23.26 26.40
N ASP A 708 -1.82 23.86 25.82
CA ASP A 708 -2.79 23.20 24.95
C ASP A 708 -2.07 22.85 23.64
N SER A 709 -1.87 21.57 23.41
CA SER A 709 -1.29 21.03 22.18
C SER A 709 -2.21 19.92 21.68
N SER A 710 -3.40 20.29 21.23
CA SER A 710 -4.21 19.43 20.38
C SER A 710 -3.64 19.50 18.96
N ALA A 711 -2.99 18.41 18.52
CA ALA A 711 -2.48 18.26 17.15
C ALA A 711 -3.58 18.23 16.06
N PHE A 712 -4.85 18.41 16.45
CA PHE A 712 -6.00 18.50 15.57
C PHE A 712 -6.96 19.55 16.15
N MET A 713 -6.92 20.76 15.60
CA MET A 713 -7.88 21.83 15.89
C MET A 713 -8.98 21.78 14.81
N PRO A 714 -10.22 21.36 15.11
CA PRO A 714 -11.32 21.56 14.18
C PRO A 714 -11.62 23.06 14.10
N LEU A 715 -11.64 23.60 12.87
CA LEU A 715 -12.23 24.91 12.61
C LEU A 715 -13.72 24.83 12.94
N LYS A 716 -14.08 25.35 14.11
CA LYS A 716 -15.46 25.70 14.41
C LYS A 716 -15.80 26.90 13.51
N GLN A 717 -16.45 26.67 12.38
CA GLN A 717 -17.04 27.75 11.60
C GLN A 717 -18.16 28.36 12.44
N ASP A 718 -17.84 29.47 13.13
CA ASP A 718 -18.85 30.28 13.77
C ASP A 718 -19.78 30.87 12.70
N ASN A 719 -21.04 30.51 12.86
CA ASN A 719 -22.20 31.02 12.16
C ASN A 719 -22.19 32.56 12.14
N SER A 720 -21.87 33.16 11.00
CA SER A 720 -22.04 34.60 10.78
C SER A 720 -23.15 34.84 9.75
N SER A 721 -24.38 34.83 10.26
CA SER A 721 -25.43 35.65 9.70
C SER A 721 -25.11 37.12 10.02
N MET A 722 -24.70 37.90 9.02
CA MET A 722 -24.90 39.35 9.08
C MET A 722 -25.36 39.88 7.74
N ALA A 723 -26.61 40.31 7.77
CA ALA A 723 -27.26 41.14 6.79
C ALA A 723 -26.43 42.41 6.54
N TRP A 724 -26.20 42.73 5.27
CA TRP A 724 -25.53 43.94 4.85
C TRP A 724 -26.44 45.16 5.06
N GLY A 725 -26.01 46.05 5.95
CA GLY A 725 -26.44 47.44 6.05
C GLY A 725 -25.34 48.39 5.58
N ASN A 726 -25.66 49.12 4.51
CA ASN A 726 -25.21 50.45 4.11
C ASN A 726 -23.76 50.74 3.61
N GLN A 727 -23.73 51.09 2.31
CA GLN A 727 -23.10 52.25 1.66
C GLN A 727 -21.71 52.72 2.13
N SER A 728 -20.74 52.75 1.20
CA SER A 728 -20.11 54.01 0.70
C SER A 728 -19.09 53.77 -0.44
N ASN A 729 -19.44 54.31 -1.60
CA ASN A 729 -18.68 55.07 -2.61
C ASN A 729 -17.25 54.71 -3.11
N VAL A 730 -17.24 54.40 -4.43
CA VAL A 730 -16.55 55.12 -5.54
C VAL A 730 -15.02 54.98 -5.72
N SER A 731 -14.70 54.25 -6.81
CA SER A 731 -13.78 54.56 -7.94
C SER A 731 -12.29 54.76 -7.70
N LEU A 732 -11.48 54.07 -8.53
CA LEU A 732 -10.61 54.73 -9.51
C LEU A 732 -10.23 53.74 -10.61
N ALA A 733 -10.56 54.12 -11.85
CA ALA A 733 -10.06 53.56 -13.08
C ALA A 733 -8.68 54.15 -13.41
N ASP A 734 -7.80 53.38 -14.05
CA ASP A 734 -7.00 53.82 -15.21
C ASP A 734 -6.35 52.60 -15.91
N PRO A 735 -5.80 52.72 -17.14
CA PRO A 735 -6.06 51.80 -18.22
C PRO A 735 -4.75 51.12 -18.66
N HIS A 736 -4.77 50.30 -19.70
CA HIS A 736 -3.89 50.47 -20.86
C HIS A 736 -4.22 49.42 -21.92
N TYR A 737 -4.17 49.92 -23.14
CA TYR A 737 -4.62 49.36 -24.39
C TYR A 737 -3.43 48.77 -25.17
N ARG A 738 -3.75 47.92 -26.17
CA ARG A 738 -3.04 47.54 -27.41
C ARG A 738 -2.91 46.01 -27.58
N ASP A 739 -3.08 45.41 -28.75
CA ASP A 739 -3.42 45.91 -30.09
C ASP A 739 -3.96 44.77 -30.98
N GLU A 740 -4.78 45.18 -31.95
CA GLU A 740 -4.86 44.72 -33.35
C GLU A 740 -5.11 43.24 -33.74
N MET A 741 -6.26 43.01 -34.40
CA MET A 741 -6.27 42.49 -35.78
C MET A 741 -7.63 42.73 -36.46
N SER A 742 -7.58 43.27 -37.68
CA SER A 742 -8.64 43.28 -38.70
C SER A 742 -7.94 43.36 -40.07
N PRO A 743 -8.58 43.16 -41.24
CA PRO A 743 -9.98 42.76 -41.48
C PRO A 743 -10.14 41.64 -42.55
N GLY A 744 -11.31 41.03 -42.60
CA GLY A 744 -11.72 40.11 -43.67
C GLY A 744 -13.21 40.21 -43.96
N TYR A 745 -13.54 40.65 -45.17
CA TYR A 745 -14.84 41.08 -45.69
C TYR A 745 -15.88 39.97 -45.94
N SER A 746 -17.13 40.41 -46.07
CA SER A 746 -18.32 39.79 -46.71
C SER A 746 -19.20 38.92 -45.79
N GLY A 747 -20.53 39.05 -45.76
CA GLY A 747 -21.47 39.93 -46.45
C GLY A 747 -22.91 39.44 -46.21
N GLY A 748 -23.86 40.38 -46.16
CA GLY A 748 -25.33 40.14 -46.21
C GLY A 748 -25.94 39.57 -44.93
N GLY A 749 -27.03 40.06 -44.35
CA GLY A 749 -28.06 40.97 -44.82
C GLY A 749 -29.42 40.42 -44.38
N TYR A 750 -30.17 41.23 -43.60
CA TYR A 750 -31.63 41.14 -43.32
C TYR A 750 -32.13 39.86 -42.59
N GLY A 751 -33.03 39.90 -41.62
CA GLY A 751 -33.83 40.97 -41.05
C GLY A 751 -34.98 40.36 -40.23
N HIS A 752 -35.37 41.06 -39.18
CA HIS A 752 -36.69 41.13 -38.56
C HIS A 752 -37.35 39.93 -37.84
N GLN A 753 -37.80 40.31 -36.62
CA GLN A 753 -39.11 40.04 -36.01
C GLN A 753 -39.30 38.75 -35.18
N GLN A 754 -39.13 38.94 -33.87
CA GLN A 754 -40.08 38.61 -32.78
C GLN A 754 -41.58 38.67 -33.18
N PRO A 755 -42.57 38.22 -32.35
CA PRO A 755 -42.48 37.69 -30.97
C PRO A 755 -43.44 36.50 -30.67
N SER A 756 -43.44 36.12 -29.39
CA SER A 756 -44.61 35.76 -28.57
C SER A 756 -45.02 34.29 -28.47
N GLY A 757 -45.27 33.87 -27.22
CA GLY A 757 -46.04 32.68 -26.90
C GLY A 757 -45.54 31.93 -25.67
N GLU A 758 -45.72 32.51 -24.48
CA GLU A 758 -45.72 31.74 -23.23
C GLU A 758 -46.83 30.68 -23.28
N TYR A 759 -46.50 29.42 -22.95
CA TYR A 759 -47.44 28.43 -22.42
C TYR A 759 -46.68 27.35 -21.62
N ASP A 760 -46.68 27.52 -20.29
CA ASP A 760 -46.61 26.48 -19.24
C ASP A 760 -48.02 25.79 -19.17
N PRO A 761 -48.31 24.60 -18.58
CA PRO A 761 -47.49 23.73 -17.72
C PRO A 761 -47.63 22.20 -17.88
N TYR A 762 -46.70 21.49 -17.22
CA TYR A 762 -46.76 20.13 -16.65
C TYR A 762 -47.47 18.99 -17.42
N TYR A 763 -46.69 18.00 -17.88
CA TYR A 763 -47.17 16.61 -18.05
C TYR A 763 -46.14 15.56 -17.59
N GLN A 764 -46.45 15.00 -16.42
CA GLN A 764 -46.28 13.63 -15.90
C GLN A 764 -45.24 12.65 -16.49
N ARG A 765 -44.48 12.06 -15.55
CA ARG A 765 -44.26 10.62 -15.30
C ARG A 765 -44.48 9.66 -16.48
N ARG A 766 -43.41 8.96 -16.87
CA ARG A 766 -43.30 7.50 -16.78
C ARG A 766 -41.87 7.12 -16.41
#